data_AF-U6KP78-F1
#
_entry.id   AF-U6KP78-F1
#
_cell.length_a   1.000
_cell.length_b   1.000
_cell.length_c   1.000
_cell.angle_alpha   90.00
_cell.angle_beta   90.00
_cell.angle_gamma   90.00
#
_symmetry.space_group_name_H-M   'P 1'
#
loop_
_entity.id
_entity.type
_entity.pdbx_description
1 polymer ?
#
loop_
_entity_poly.entity_id
_entity_poly.type
_entity_poly.pdbx_seq_one_letter_code
_entity_poly.pdbx_strand_id
1 'polypeptide(L)'
;MSRSLLPGARKFVPTGANDTPLPNYVPGLGRGATAFTTRAETAPAPVASSAKLREIRDAASRAESQRRAAELFGKPPPGYIPGRGRGATGFAGGVSRDDSIDYTQGAADKSDLSDANFDPFTGYAENLFNDGEYDEEDRVADEVYESIDHRMDGRRRSRREARLKEEIAKMRAEKPTIHQQFADLKKGLATVTQEEWESIPDIGDYTLKRKQKKQQILTPASDRGILEARNRESFSNSIASAGTATPIGFGMATPLMGGGLSTPLGLQTPLGIQTPLGLRTPMGSSTPSLNDLGEARGTVLSVKLDKVMDSISGQTVIDPKGYLTDLNSMQLQSDADIADIKKARTLLKSVISTNPNHAPGWIAAARLEELAGKLQSARELISLGCQRCPKSEDVWLEAARLEKPRNAKAVLAKAVSVLPHSVRLWLDAYSREKDITDKRLVLRKALEFIPNSARLWKEACSLEDERNARILLTRAVECVPQSHEMWLALARLSTYEEAQKVLNEARKKCPTSPEIWVAACKLEETQGNEKMVQVIIGRAVDNLIGRGVAQTRDVWLKLAEEAEASGFLKTAQAIIRATMKVGVENINAKRVWSEDAEECLSRGSITVARALYTHALERLRTKKSLWLALADLETKHGTREALEKVLQKAVTCCPKADVLWLMAAKQQWLKGDINAARRILAEAFSHNENSEAISLAAVKLERENNEFERARKLLKRTRQNINTANVWMQSIQLERQLGDYDAAIALADEAVKQHQTFAKLWMVRGQLHEEHPTQRDLARAIDVFREGTVCCPRSVPLWLCWVNCERSQKNWNRARAVLEKAKLRVPNSPELWLALVQIEIESGNREVAQHVAAKAIQACPNAGIIWAEAIFLEEENAQTHRAVDALTKCENDVNVIHAVARLFWRDKKIAKARKWMNRSVTLDPSLGDAWASYLAFELENGGEKECIDIINRCALAQPNRGLAWNKTTKQVRCWSLSLPQKLCAVLEYMYPDALKREGISNDRNSSIPVICWICYVAVVLDALHGKLQDDQSVGPTDPATSVVPRPVPSSKPTSGRSGQSDKSDNATKDQPAHSTSQAHGSSEAQGRGKPEVDPPPAKRPRSAAAEESGGSTRQ
;
A
#
# COMPACT_ATOMS: atom_id res chain seq x y z
N MET A 1 17.19 63.71 -5.54
CA MET A 1 18.21 63.04 -4.68
C MET A 1 17.62 61.67 -4.29
N SER A 2 18.33 60.57 -4.04
CA SER A 2 19.69 60.06 -4.35
C SER A 2 19.79 58.65 -3.74
N ARG A 3 20.53 57.65 -4.22
CA ARG A 3 21.45 57.52 -5.36
C ARG A 3 21.39 56.04 -5.85
N SER A 4 21.91 55.77 -7.05
CA SER A 4 22.00 54.43 -7.64
C SER A 4 22.95 53.46 -6.91
N LEU A 5 22.64 52.16 -6.92
CA LEU A 5 23.66 51.10 -7.05
C LEU A 5 23.07 49.78 -7.60
N LEU A 6 23.18 49.58 -8.92
CA LEU A 6 23.47 48.30 -9.61
C LEU A 6 23.53 48.55 -11.13
N PRO A 7 24.52 48.05 -11.89
CA PRO A 7 24.66 48.34 -13.32
C PRO A 7 23.95 47.31 -14.21
N GLY A 8 23.54 47.70 -15.43
CA GLY A 8 23.25 46.73 -16.50
C GLY A 8 22.07 47.01 -17.44
N ALA A 9 21.21 47.98 -17.18
CA ALA A 9 20.03 48.25 -18.01
C ALA A 9 20.04 49.65 -18.64
N ARG A 10 20.38 49.75 -19.94
CA ARG A 10 20.14 50.97 -20.73
C ARG A 10 18.65 51.07 -21.07
N LYS A 11 18.01 52.21 -20.81
CA LYS A 11 16.68 52.51 -21.36
C LYS A 11 16.79 52.65 -22.87
N PHE A 12 15.86 52.04 -23.61
CA PHE A 12 15.73 52.23 -25.06
C PHE A 12 14.74 53.37 -25.32
N VAL A 13 15.10 54.30 -26.20
CA VAL A 13 14.21 55.36 -26.72
C VAL A 13 13.94 55.00 -28.18
N PRO A 14 12.69 55.03 -28.66
CA PRO A 14 12.36 54.68 -30.05
C PRO A 14 12.77 55.81 -31.01
N THR A 15 14.03 55.83 -31.42
CA THR A 15 14.58 56.71 -32.46
C THR A 15 14.63 55.95 -33.78
N GLY A 16 13.73 56.26 -34.73
CA GLY A 16 13.64 55.56 -36.02
C GLY A 16 12.23 55.38 -36.61
N ALA A 17 11.19 56.00 -36.05
CA ALA A 17 9.83 55.99 -36.63
C ALA A 17 9.53 57.21 -37.51
N ASN A 18 10.27 58.31 -37.34
CA ASN A 18 10.14 59.57 -38.09
C ASN A 18 11.34 59.84 -39.00
N ASP A 19 12.33 58.94 -39.05
CA ASP A 19 13.52 59.08 -39.87
C ASP A 19 13.30 58.37 -41.22
N THR A 20 13.43 59.11 -42.33
CA THR A 20 13.40 58.53 -43.68
C THR A 20 14.58 57.56 -43.89
N PRO A 21 14.39 56.42 -44.58
CA PRO A 21 15.45 55.42 -44.74
C PRO A 21 16.67 55.97 -45.50
N LEU A 22 17.86 55.48 -45.12
CA LEU A 22 19.13 55.87 -45.76
C LEU A 22 19.15 55.47 -47.25
N PRO A 23 19.55 56.38 -48.18
CA PRO A 23 19.42 56.16 -49.63
C PRO A 23 20.07 54.88 -50.19
N ASN A 24 21.06 54.32 -49.52
CA ASN A 24 21.83 53.18 -50.00
C ASN A 24 21.31 51.80 -49.51
N TYR A 25 20.16 51.75 -48.82
CA TYR A 25 19.54 50.48 -48.44
C TYR A 25 18.50 50.03 -49.49
N VAL A 26 18.88 49.07 -50.34
CA VAL A 26 17.99 48.45 -51.33
C VAL A 26 17.18 47.32 -50.66
N PRO A 27 15.83 47.39 -50.60
CA PRO A 27 15.01 46.31 -50.06
C PRO A 27 15.22 44.98 -50.82
N GLY A 28 15.04 43.85 -50.13
CA GLY A 28 15.30 42.52 -50.69
C GLY A 28 16.80 42.18 -50.74
N LEU A 29 17.57 42.89 -51.55
CA LEU A 29 19.02 42.63 -51.71
C LEU A 29 19.80 42.98 -50.43
N GLY A 30 19.55 44.16 -49.84
CA GLY A 30 20.09 44.56 -48.53
C GLY A 30 19.53 43.76 -47.34
N ARG A 31 18.51 42.91 -47.58
CA ARG A 31 17.99 41.92 -46.63
C ARG A 31 18.67 40.54 -46.80
N GLY A 32 19.53 40.38 -47.80
CA GLY A 32 20.22 39.11 -48.11
C GLY A 32 19.31 38.04 -48.72
N ALA A 33 18.21 38.43 -49.38
CA ALA A 33 17.26 37.48 -49.96
C ALA A 33 17.54 37.23 -51.45
N THR A 34 17.77 35.97 -51.81
CA THR A 34 17.89 35.48 -53.20
C THR A 34 16.72 34.57 -53.55
N ALA A 35 16.20 34.65 -54.78
CA ALA A 35 15.12 33.79 -55.24
C ALA A 35 15.61 32.32 -55.43
N PHE A 36 14.74 31.35 -55.12
CA PHE A 36 15.02 29.93 -55.36
C PHE A 36 14.69 29.57 -56.83
N THR A 37 15.68 29.10 -57.58
CA THR A 37 15.53 28.74 -59.00
C THR A 37 15.23 27.25 -59.19
N THR A 38 14.10 26.92 -59.83
CA THR A 38 13.77 25.54 -60.26
C THR A 38 13.20 25.50 -61.69
N ARG A 39 14.09 25.38 -62.68
CA ARG A 39 13.84 25.07 -64.11
C ARG A 39 15.17 24.57 -64.70
N ALA A 40 15.22 23.76 -65.77
CA ALA A 40 14.16 23.17 -66.59
C ALA A 40 14.60 21.78 -67.12
N GLU A 41 13.79 21.16 -67.98
CA GLU A 41 14.15 19.96 -68.74
C GLU A 41 15.21 20.27 -69.82
N THR A 42 16.13 19.33 -70.10
CA THR A 42 16.52 18.84 -71.44
C THR A 42 17.61 17.75 -71.32
N ALA A 43 17.95 17.08 -72.42
CA ALA A 43 18.68 15.80 -72.49
C ALA A 43 19.75 15.83 -73.61
N PRO A 44 20.57 14.77 -73.87
CA PRO A 44 21.21 13.79 -72.95
C PRO A 44 22.71 13.49 -73.25
N ALA A 45 23.36 12.76 -72.31
CA ALA A 45 24.50 11.83 -72.52
C ALA A 45 25.91 12.41 -72.87
N PRO A 46 27.04 11.64 -72.81
CA PRO A 46 27.21 10.24 -72.36
C PRO A 46 28.38 9.93 -71.35
N VAL A 47 28.32 8.72 -70.76
CA VAL A 47 29.39 7.82 -70.21
C VAL A 47 30.42 8.20 -69.11
N ALA A 48 30.55 7.25 -68.16
CA ALA A 48 31.78 6.73 -67.50
C ALA A 48 32.56 7.60 -66.47
N SER A 49 33.14 7.06 -65.39
CA SER A 49 33.04 5.71 -64.79
C SER A 49 33.31 5.72 -63.26
N SER A 50 32.98 4.62 -62.57
CA SER A 50 33.15 4.47 -61.12
C SER A 50 34.54 3.95 -60.73
N ALA A 51 35.34 4.75 -60.02
CA ALA A 51 36.67 4.32 -59.53
C ALA A 51 37.00 4.68 -58.06
N LYS A 52 36.60 5.86 -57.55
CA LYS A 52 37.12 6.41 -56.27
C LYS A 52 36.18 6.30 -55.05
N LEU A 53 35.13 5.48 -55.14
CA LEU A 53 34.10 5.31 -54.09
C LEU A 53 34.53 4.44 -52.88
N ARG A 54 35.85 4.31 -52.63
CA ARG A 54 36.41 3.40 -51.61
C ARG A 54 37.53 3.97 -50.70
N GLU A 55 38.12 5.13 -50.99
CA GLU A 55 39.27 5.63 -50.20
C GLU A 55 38.93 6.65 -49.11
N ILE A 56 37.70 7.17 -49.05
CA ILE A 56 37.30 8.22 -48.07
C ILE A 56 36.20 7.70 -47.13
N ARG A 57 36.37 6.48 -46.58
CA ARG A 57 35.42 5.89 -45.63
C ARG A 57 35.83 6.03 -44.16
N ASP A 58 37.13 6.10 -43.87
CA ASP A 58 37.65 5.78 -42.53
C ASP A 58 38.24 6.97 -41.75
N ALA A 59 38.04 8.21 -42.21
CA ALA A 59 38.79 9.37 -41.70
C ALA A 59 38.17 10.14 -40.51
N ALA A 60 36.83 10.35 -40.46
CA ALA A 60 36.27 11.46 -39.67
C ALA A 60 34.89 11.22 -38.99
N SER A 61 34.55 9.99 -38.62
CA SER A 61 33.33 9.67 -37.85
C SER A 61 33.43 10.06 -36.37
N ARG A 62 33.44 11.36 -36.03
CA ARG A 62 33.54 11.80 -34.61
C ARG A 62 32.95 13.17 -34.21
N ALA A 63 31.82 13.58 -34.80
CA ALA A 63 31.10 14.80 -34.39
C ALA A 63 29.55 14.70 -34.44
N GLU A 64 28.98 13.50 -34.60
CA GLU A 64 27.62 13.33 -35.14
C GLU A 64 26.66 12.57 -34.20
N SER A 65 26.39 13.14 -33.01
CA SER A 65 25.43 12.54 -32.04
C SER A 65 24.57 13.53 -31.25
N GLN A 66 24.61 14.84 -31.54
CA GLN A 66 23.79 15.87 -30.87
C GLN A 66 23.13 16.89 -31.82
N ARG A 67 23.14 16.68 -33.15
CA ARG A 67 22.66 17.68 -34.15
C ARG A 67 21.73 17.13 -35.26
N ARG A 68 20.79 16.22 -34.96
CA ARG A 68 19.65 15.92 -35.86
C ARG A 68 18.34 15.72 -35.10
N ALA A 69 17.69 16.84 -34.80
CA ALA A 69 16.28 16.91 -34.36
C ALA A 69 15.73 18.37 -34.43
N ALA A 70 16.59 19.37 -34.25
CA ALA A 70 16.20 20.78 -34.10
C ALA A 70 16.55 21.70 -35.29
N GLU A 71 17.12 21.16 -36.38
CA GLU A 71 17.44 21.91 -37.60
C GLU A 71 16.71 21.29 -38.81
N LEU A 72 15.42 21.61 -38.93
CA LEU A 72 14.68 21.48 -40.20
C LEU A 72 13.48 22.44 -40.29
N PHE A 73 12.88 22.81 -39.15
CA PHE A 73 11.84 23.84 -39.07
C PHE A 73 12.18 24.87 -37.99
N GLY A 74 12.50 26.09 -38.41
CA GLY A 74 12.70 27.24 -37.52
C GLY A 74 11.39 27.76 -36.92
N LYS A 75 11.51 28.71 -35.98
CA LYS A 75 10.34 29.35 -35.36
C LYS A 75 9.58 30.21 -36.40
N PRO A 76 8.23 30.20 -36.43
CA PRO A 76 7.46 30.99 -37.38
C PRO A 76 7.63 32.51 -37.13
N PRO A 77 7.60 33.35 -38.18
CA PRO A 77 7.67 34.81 -38.05
C PRO A 77 6.48 35.41 -37.28
N PRO A 78 6.62 36.62 -36.71
CA PRO A 78 5.50 37.38 -36.15
C PRO A 78 4.39 37.58 -37.19
N GLY A 79 3.14 37.34 -36.81
CA GLY A 79 1.96 37.44 -37.69
C GLY A 79 1.43 36.11 -38.25
N TYR A 80 2.09 34.96 -37.99
CA TYR A 80 1.60 33.65 -38.45
C TYR A 80 0.30 33.22 -37.76
N ILE A 81 -0.81 33.16 -38.52
CA ILE A 81 -2.10 32.62 -38.09
C ILE A 81 -2.30 31.23 -38.73
N PRO A 82 -2.35 30.14 -37.95
CA PRO A 82 -2.55 28.79 -38.49
C PRO A 82 -3.94 28.62 -39.12
N GLY A 83 -4.01 28.03 -40.32
CA GLY A 83 -5.26 27.58 -40.95
C GLY A 83 -5.40 27.96 -42.43
N ARG A 84 -4.89 29.13 -42.84
CA ARG A 84 -5.12 29.68 -44.20
C ARG A 84 -4.53 28.82 -45.35
N GLY A 85 -3.56 27.95 -45.04
CA GLY A 85 -2.88 27.06 -46.00
C GLY A 85 -3.49 25.67 -46.19
N ARG A 86 -4.75 25.42 -45.80
CA ARG A 86 -5.44 24.12 -46.02
C ARG A 86 -6.89 24.26 -46.50
N GLY A 87 -7.08 24.74 -47.73
CA GLY A 87 -8.23 24.37 -48.59
C GLY A 87 -9.64 24.62 -48.05
N ALA A 88 -9.84 25.58 -47.15
CA ALA A 88 -11.14 25.89 -46.55
C ALA A 88 -11.98 26.83 -47.44
N THR A 89 -12.15 26.47 -48.72
CA THR A 89 -12.98 27.20 -49.68
C THR A 89 -14.40 26.64 -49.70
N GLY A 90 -15.39 27.45 -49.32
CA GLY A 90 -16.80 27.16 -49.62
C GLY A 90 -17.80 27.31 -48.46
N PHE A 91 -18.08 28.54 -48.02
CA PHE A 91 -19.46 29.02 -47.79
C PHE A 91 -19.56 30.56 -47.64
N ALA A 92 -18.93 31.32 -48.54
CA ALA A 92 -19.01 32.78 -48.59
C ALA A 92 -18.85 33.29 -50.04
N GLY A 93 -19.91 33.23 -50.84
CA GLY A 93 -19.95 33.85 -52.17
C GLY A 93 -20.51 35.28 -52.08
N GLY A 94 -19.80 36.26 -52.64
CA GLY A 94 -20.26 37.66 -52.66
C GLY A 94 -19.15 38.70 -52.74
N VAL A 95 -18.67 38.96 -53.96
CA VAL A 95 -18.02 40.18 -54.48
C VAL A 95 -17.36 41.13 -53.46
N SER A 96 -16.03 41.22 -53.50
CA SER A 96 -15.25 42.26 -52.80
C SER A 96 -15.36 43.62 -53.50
N ARG A 97 -15.38 44.71 -52.71
CA ARG A 97 -14.78 46.02 -53.08
C ARG A 97 -14.75 46.97 -51.87
N ASP A 98 -13.56 47.14 -51.31
CA ASP A 98 -12.91 48.44 -51.28
C ASP A 98 -11.41 48.18 -51.16
N ASP A 99 -10.63 48.72 -52.11
CA ASP A 99 -9.19 48.49 -52.20
C ASP A 99 -8.43 49.78 -51.88
N SER A 100 -7.26 49.65 -51.27
CA SER A 100 -6.46 50.80 -50.86
C SER A 100 -5.70 51.37 -52.06
N ILE A 101 -5.94 52.65 -52.38
CA ILE A 101 -5.07 53.41 -53.28
C ILE A 101 -3.68 53.51 -52.62
N ASP A 102 -2.65 53.03 -53.31
CA ASP A 102 -1.28 53.47 -53.09
C ASP A 102 -0.56 53.68 -54.43
N TYR A 103 0.18 54.78 -54.52
CA TYR A 103 0.86 55.21 -55.74
C TYR A 103 2.37 55.03 -55.57
N THR A 104 3.02 54.28 -56.47
CA THR A 104 4.26 54.72 -57.15
C THR A 104 4.66 53.76 -58.28
N GLN A 105 5.30 54.30 -59.32
CA GLN A 105 5.76 53.55 -60.50
C GLN A 105 7.23 53.09 -60.34
N GLY A 106 7.59 52.02 -61.05
CA GLY A 106 8.91 51.39 -60.93
C GLY A 106 9.18 50.25 -61.92
N ALA A 107 8.94 50.50 -63.22
CA ALA A 107 9.41 49.78 -64.41
C ALA A 107 9.31 48.24 -64.51
N ALA A 108 8.73 47.77 -65.63
CA ALA A 108 9.07 46.51 -66.32
C ALA A 108 9.00 45.19 -65.51
N ASP A 109 7.80 44.85 -65.01
CA ASP A 109 7.17 43.52 -65.15
C ASP A 109 5.87 43.54 -64.33
N LYS A 110 4.74 43.90 -64.97
CA LYS A 110 3.43 44.02 -64.33
C LYS A 110 2.31 43.54 -65.26
N SER A 111 2.13 42.23 -65.34
CA SER A 111 0.82 41.64 -65.59
C SER A 111 0.36 40.94 -64.30
N ASP A 112 -0.85 41.24 -63.82
CA ASP A 112 -1.35 40.62 -62.59
C ASP A 112 -1.87 39.21 -62.89
N LEU A 113 -0.95 38.24 -62.86
CA LEU A 113 -1.22 36.82 -63.06
C LEU A 113 -1.78 36.12 -61.80
N SER A 114 -2.58 36.82 -60.99
CA SER A 114 -3.26 36.24 -59.83
C SER A 114 -4.63 35.62 -60.20
N ASP A 115 -5.01 34.55 -59.48
CA ASP A 115 -6.32 33.89 -59.59
C ASP A 115 -7.53 34.83 -59.32
N ALA A 116 -7.29 36.05 -58.83
CA ALA A 116 -8.32 37.07 -58.62
C ALA A 116 -8.57 37.95 -59.85
N ASN A 117 -7.59 38.04 -60.76
CA ASN A 117 -7.68 38.76 -62.04
C ASN A 117 -8.04 37.81 -63.21
N PHE A 118 -7.97 36.49 -63.00
CA PHE A 118 -8.33 35.48 -63.99
C PHE A 118 -9.79 35.03 -63.90
N ASP A 119 -10.59 35.33 -64.92
CA ASP A 119 -11.89 34.69 -65.14
C ASP A 119 -11.75 33.50 -66.12
N PRO A 120 -12.26 32.30 -65.79
CA PRO A 120 -12.22 31.15 -66.70
C PRO A 120 -12.95 31.31 -68.03
N PHE A 121 -13.76 32.36 -68.25
CA PHE A 121 -14.43 32.61 -69.53
C PHE A 121 -13.75 33.71 -70.37
N THR A 122 -13.37 34.85 -69.78
CA THR A 122 -12.69 35.95 -70.50
C THR A 122 -11.16 35.89 -70.45
N GLY A 123 -10.56 35.09 -69.57
CA GLY A 123 -9.13 35.11 -69.27
C GLY A 123 -8.76 36.14 -68.21
N TYR A 124 -7.52 36.64 -68.25
CA TYR A 124 -7.11 37.77 -67.41
C TYR A 124 -7.82 39.06 -67.88
N ALA A 125 -8.35 39.86 -66.95
CA ALA A 125 -9.19 41.02 -67.26
C ALA A 125 -8.41 42.28 -67.73
N GLU A 126 -7.23 42.10 -68.32
CA GLU A 126 -6.27 43.16 -68.66
C GLU A 126 -6.22 43.39 -70.19
N ASN A 127 -6.53 44.61 -70.64
CA ASN A 127 -6.66 44.95 -72.07
C ASN A 127 -5.28 45.04 -72.76
N LEU A 128 -4.84 43.93 -73.35
CA LEU A 128 -3.52 43.72 -73.96
C LEU A 128 -3.05 44.74 -75.02
N PHE A 129 -3.95 45.51 -75.63
CA PHE A 129 -3.63 46.41 -76.75
C PHE A 129 -3.45 47.88 -76.35
N ASN A 130 -3.63 48.23 -75.07
CA ASN A 130 -3.72 49.62 -74.61
C ASN A 130 -2.35 50.34 -74.46
N ASP A 131 -1.24 49.64 -74.72
CA ASP A 131 0.14 50.15 -74.69
C ASP A 131 0.74 50.37 -76.11
N GLY A 132 -0.07 50.20 -77.17
CA GLY A 132 0.34 50.48 -78.56
C GLY A 132 0.27 51.97 -78.92
N GLU A 133 0.93 52.36 -80.02
CA GLU A 133 0.61 53.62 -80.70
C GLU A 133 -0.82 53.52 -81.26
N TYR A 134 -1.65 54.54 -81.02
CA TYR A 134 -3.08 54.55 -81.31
C TYR A 134 -3.40 55.81 -82.11
N ASP A 135 -3.61 55.63 -83.42
CA ASP A 135 -3.66 56.73 -84.38
C ASP A 135 -5.09 57.24 -84.60
N GLU A 136 -5.23 58.36 -85.34
CA GLU A 136 -6.55 58.91 -85.65
C GLU A 136 -7.42 57.96 -86.49
N GLU A 137 -6.82 57.04 -87.26
CA GLU A 137 -7.57 55.99 -87.97
C GLU A 137 -8.13 54.93 -87.00
N ASP A 138 -7.39 54.53 -85.97
CA ASP A 138 -7.87 53.60 -84.93
C ASP A 138 -9.02 54.24 -84.13
N ARG A 139 -8.89 55.52 -83.75
CA ARG A 139 -9.96 56.24 -83.04
C ARG A 139 -11.24 56.34 -83.87
N VAL A 140 -11.12 56.57 -85.18
CA VAL A 140 -12.28 56.58 -86.10
C VAL A 140 -12.85 55.17 -86.29
N ALA A 141 -12.02 54.13 -86.30
CA ALA A 141 -12.48 52.74 -86.35
C ALA A 141 -13.26 52.37 -85.08
N ASP A 142 -12.76 52.72 -83.89
CA ASP A 142 -13.44 52.49 -82.61
C ASP A 142 -14.74 53.30 -82.48
N GLU A 143 -14.75 54.58 -82.87
CA GLU A 143 -15.98 55.39 -82.94
C GLU A 143 -17.03 54.71 -83.86
N VAL A 144 -16.60 54.12 -84.98
CA VAL A 144 -17.48 53.36 -85.89
C VAL A 144 -17.95 52.05 -85.25
N TYR A 145 -17.07 51.24 -84.65
CA TYR A 145 -17.44 49.97 -84.02
C TYR A 145 -18.34 50.18 -82.80
N GLU A 146 -18.05 51.16 -81.92
CA GLU A 146 -18.93 51.51 -80.81
C GLU A 146 -20.30 52.02 -81.32
N SER A 147 -20.35 52.77 -82.43
CA SER A 147 -21.62 53.17 -83.05
C SER A 147 -22.43 51.97 -83.58
N ILE A 148 -21.75 50.93 -84.09
CA ILE A 148 -22.37 49.68 -84.55
C ILE A 148 -22.94 48.92 -83.35
N ASP A 149 -22.17 48.77 -82.27
CA ASP A 149 -22.63 48.10 -81.05
C ASP A 149 -23.77 48.87 -80.39
N HIS A 150 -23.69 50.20 -80.29
CA HIS A 150 -24.79 51.06 -79.85
C HIS A 150 -26.06 50.85 -80.70
N ARG A 151 -25.92 50.69 -82.02
CA ARG A 151 -27.03 50.42 -82.94
C ARG A 151 -27.58 48.99 -82.84
N MET A 152 -26.75 48.01 -82.50
CA MET A 152 -27.18 46.64 -82.23
C MET A 152 -27.94 46.54 -80.90
N ASP A 153 -27.40 47.19 -79.88
CA ASP A 153 -27.93 47.22 -78.52
C ASP A 153 -29.24 48.04 -78.43
N GLY A 154 -29.33 49.14 -79.20
CA GLY A 154 -30.44 50.09 -79.22
C GLY A 154 -31.83 49.49 -79.47
N ARG A 155 -31.91 48.31 -80.11
CA ARG A 155 -33.19 47.59 -80.32
C ARG A 155 -33.84 47.11 -79.01
N ARG A 156 -33.08 47.01 -77.90
CA ARG A 156 -33.57 46.61 -76.57
C ARG A 156 -33.02 47.43 -75.39
N ARG A 157 -32.00 48.28 -75.60
CA ARG A 157 -31.27 49.05 -74.56
C ARG A 157 -32.20 49.67 -73.49
N SER A 158 -33.11 50.56 -73.88
CA SER A 158 -34.05 51.24 -72.96
C SER A 158 -34.85 50.29 -72.05
N ARG A 159 -35.36 49.15 -72.55
CA ARG A 159 -36.12 48.18 -71.72
C ARG A 159 -35.20 47.37 -70.79
N ARG A 160 -33.97 47.09 -71.23
CA ARG A 160 -32.95 46.39 -70.45
C ARG A 160 -32.51 47.25 -69.26
N GLU A 161 -32.15 48.51 -69.55
CA GLU A 161 -31.72 49.50 -68.56
C GLU A 161 -32.83 49.85 -67.58
N ALA A 162 -34.07 50.05 -68.05
CA ALA A 162 -35.21 50.31 -67.17
C ALA A 162 -35.44 49.15 -66.18
N ARG A 163 -35.51 47.91 -66.66
CA ARG A 163 -35.64 46.73 -65.78
C ARG A 163 -34.45 46.62 -64.83
N LEU A 164 -33.21 46.75 -65.31
CA LEU A 164 -32.01 46.57 -64.50
C LEU A 164 -31.90 47.68 -63.43
N LYS A 165 -32.37 48.90 -63.73
CA LYS A 165 -32.48 50.01 -62.76
C LYS A 165 -33.57 49.77 -61.72
N GLU A 166 -34.74 49.28 -62.12
CA GLU A 166 -35.80 48.84 -61.19
C GLU A 166 -35.34 47.68 -60.30
N GLU A 167 -34.62 46.71 -60.86
CA GLU A 167 -34.11 45.53 -60.18
C GLU A 167 -33.01 45.90 -59.16
N ILE A 168 -32.08 46.79 -59.52
CA ILE A 168 -31.11 47.37 -58.57
C ILE A 168 -31.82 48.20 -57.48
N ALA A 169 -32.84 48.98 -57.82
CA ALA A 169 -33.60 49.75 -56.84
C ALA A 169 -34.34 48.84 -55.85
N LYS A 170 -34.99 47.77 -56.35
CA LYS A 170 -35.69 46.77 -55.54
C LYS A 170 -34.74 45.97 -54.67
N MET A 171 -33.60 45.52 -55.21
CA MET A 171 -32.54 44.85 -54.44
C MET A 171 -31.98 45.73 -53.32
N ARG A 172 -31.80 47.04 -53.56
CA ARG A 172 -31.39 48.01 -52.52
C ARG A 172 -32.48 48.31 -51.49
N ALA A 173 -33.76 48.14 -51.82
CA ALA A 173 -34.86 48.27 -50.87
C ALA A 173 -35.05 47.00 -50.02
N GLU A 174 -34.94 45.81 -50.61
CA GLU A 174 -35.04 44.53 -49.91
C GLU A 174 -33.77 44.21 -49.08
N LYS A 175 -32.59 44.62 -49.57
CA LYS A 175 -31.27 44.42 -48.94
C LYS A 175 -30.38 45.65 -49.10
N PRO A 176 -30.64 46.75 -48.37
CA PRO A 176 -29.74 47.90 -48.33
C PRO A 176 -28.35 47.49 -47.83
N THR A 177 -27.29 48.11 -48.33
CA THR A 177 -25.92 47.80 -47.90
C THR A 177 -25.70 48.19 -46.44
N ILE A 178 -24.72 47.59 -45.76
CA ILE A 178 -24.44 47.88 -44.33
C ILE A 178 -24.20 49.39 -44.11
N HIS A 179 -23.46 50.06 -45.00
CA HIS A 179 -23.24 51.51 -44.89
C HIS A 179 -24.54 52.33 -45.03
N GLN A 180 -25.53 51.83 -45.79
CA GLN A 180 -26.86 52.45 -45.91
C GLN A 180 -27.72 52.18 -44.67
N GLN A 181 -27.72 50.95 -44.13
CA GLN A 181 -28.43 50.60 -42.90
C GLN A 181 -27.98 51.47 -41.71
N PHE A 182 -26.67 51.73 -41.62
CA PHE A 182 -26.09 52.59 -40.57
C PHE A 182 -25.95 54.06 -40.99
N ALA A 183 -26.43 54.49 -42.17
CA ALA A 183 -26.26 55.87 -42.63
C ALA A 183 -26.97 56.88 -41.72
N ASP A 184 -28.18 56.54 -41.25
CA ASP A 184 -28.96 57.45 -40.40
C ASP A 184 -28.47 57.43 -38.94
N LEU A 185 -27.97 56.29 -38.45
CA LEU A 185 -27.26 56.24 -37.16
C LEU A 185 -25.92 56.99 -37.21
N LYS A 186 -25.21 56.98 -38.35
CA LYS A 186 -24.00 57.76 -38.59
C LYS A 186 -24.27 59.27 -38.69
N LYS A 187 -25.45 59.68 -39.18
CA LYS A 187 -25.93 61.06 -39.03
C LYS A 187 -26.29 61.39 -37.58
N GLY A 188 -26.92 60.46 -36.86
CA GLY A 188 -27.21 60.60 -35.42
C GLY A 188 -25.96 60.80 -34.57
N LEU A 189 -24.87 60.09 -34.89
CA LEU A 189 -23.56 60.27 -34.23
C LEU A 189 -22.96 61.68 -34.38
N ALA A 190 -23.46 62.50 -35.32
CA ALA A 190 -23.06 63.90 -35.45
C ALA A 190 -23.71 64.84 -34.41
N THR A 191 -24.67 64.37 -33.60
CA THR A 191 -25.21 65.14 -32.46
C THR A 191 -24.47 64.89 -31.15
N VAL A 192 -23.54 63.93 -31.12
CA VAL A 192 -22.68 63.65 -29.95
C VAL A 192 -21.57 64.70 -29.90
N THR A 193 -21.48 65.41 -28.79
CA THR A 193 -20.52 66.51 -28.60
C THR A 193 -19.08 66.00 -28.48
N GLN A 194 -18.09 66.84 -28.77
CA GLN A 194 -16.68 66.43 -28.67
C GLN A 194 -16.29 66.07 -27.22
N GLU A 195 -16.87 66.73 -26.21
CA GLU A 195 -16.69 66.35 -24.80
C GLU A 195 -17.22 64.94 -24.51
N GLU A 196 -18.37 64.56 -25.08
CA GLU A 196 -18.89 63.19 -24.98
C GLU A 196 -17.97 62.18 -25.70
N TRP A 197 -17.45 62.51 -26.89
CA TRP A 197 -16.46 61.68 -27.60
C TRP A 197 -15.16 61.49 -26.82
N GLU A 198 -14.65 62.53 -26.17
CA GLU A 198 -13.46 62.48 -25.31
C GLU A 198 -13.73 61.78 -23.96
N SER A 199 -15.00 61.71 -23.53
CA SER A 199 -15.43 60.98 -22.33
C SER A 199 -15.65 59.48 -22.51
N ILE A 200 -15.61 58.96 -23.75
CA ILE A 200 -15.83 57.53 -24.03
C ILE A 200 -14.83 56.69 -23.22
N PRO A 201 -15.30 55.80 -22.31
CA PRO A 201 -14.39 55.01 -21.49
C PRO A 201 -13.58 54.04 -22.36
N ASP A 202 -12.25 54.20 -22.36
CA ASP A 202 -11.32 53.22 -22.92
C ASP A 202 -11.52 51.85 -22.22
N ILE A 203 -11.23 50.74 -22.91
CA ILE A 203 -11.66 49.41 -22.48
C ILE A 203 -10.94 48.99 -21.19
N GLY A 204 -11.62 49.18 -20.07
CA GLY A 204 -11.21 48.68 -18.76
C GLY A 204 -11.09 47.15 -18.77
N ASP A 205 -9.97 46.64 -18.26
CA ASP A 205 -9.62 45.21 -18.20
C ASP A 205 -10.51 44.44 -17.20
N TYR A 206 -11.82 44.33 -17.47
CA TYR A 206 -12.80 43.56 -16.68
C TYR A 206 -12.60 42.03 -16.74
N THR A 207 -11.47 41.56 -17.29
CA THR A 207 -11.04 40.16 -17.18
C THR A 207 -9.64 40.07 -16.55
N LEU A 208 -9.50 39.24 -15.51
CA LEU A 208 -8.30 39.12 -14.66
C LEU A 208 -7.03 38.55 -15.35
N LYS A 209 -7.00 38.48 -16.68
CA LYS A 209 -5.99 37.72 -17.46
C LYS A 209 -4.58 38.32 -17.45
N ARG A 210 -4.40 39.61 -17.11
CA ARG A 210 -3.09 40.29 -17.23
C ARG A 210 -2.18 40.19 -15.99
N LYS A 211 -2.69 39.70 -14.85
CA LYS A 211 -1.94 39.70 -13.57
C LYS A 211 -1.05 38.47 -13.30
N GLN A 212 -0.89 37.56 -14.28
CA GLN A 212 0.01 36.39 -14.19
C GLN A 212 0.94 36.26 -15.41
N LYS A 213 2.09 36.94 -15.37
CA LYS A 213 3.30 36.53 -16.12
C LYS A 213 4.50 36.42 -15.17
N LYS A 214 4.36 35.53 -14.18
CA LYS A 214 5.50 35.04 -13.38
C LYS A 214 6.27 34.03 -14.24
N GLN A 215 7.59 34.18 -14.39
CA GLN A 215 8.40 33.22 -15.14
C GLN A 215 8.36 31.87 -14.42
N GLN A 216 7.81 30.84 -15.05
CA GLN A 216 7.82 29.48 -14.53
C GLN A 216 9.13 28.80 -14.94
N ILE A 217 9.98 28.50 -13.96
CA ILE A 217 11.04 27.50 -14.12
C ILE A 217 10.34 26.14 -14.09
N LEU A 218 10.13 25.57 -15.28
CA LEU A 218 9.55 24.24 -15.45
C LEU A 218 10.61 23.17 -15.15
N THR A 219 10.78 22.84 -13.87
CA THR A 219 11.27 21.51 -13.50
C THR A 219 10.26 20.47 -13.99
N PRO A 220 10.67 19.34 -14.59
CA PRO A 220 9.75 18.26 -14.93
C PRO A 220 8.97 17.83 -13.68
N ALA A 221 7.64 17.84 -13.76
CA ALA A 221 6.81 17.29 -12.70
C ALA A 221 7.06 15.78 -12.60
N SER A 222 7.18 15.26 -11.38
CA SER A 222 7.22 13.81 -11.20
C SER A 222 5.84 13.21 -11.49
N ASP A 223 5.81 12.00 -12.04
CA ASP A 223 4.60 11.33 -12.57
C ASP A 223 3.43 11.30 -11.57
N ARG A 224 3.73 11.34 -10.27
CA ARG A 224 2.76 11.40 -9.17
C ARG A 224 1.83 12.62 -9.25
N GLY A 225 2.32 13.76 -9.73
CA GLY A 225 1.51 14.98 -9.91
C GLY A 225 0.53 14.89 -11.09
N ILE A 226 0.82 14.04 -12.09
CA ILE A 226 -0.04 13.83 -13.25
C ILE A 226 -1.29 13.00 -12.85
N LEU A 227 -1.10 12.01 -11.97
CA LEU A 227 -2.20 11.24 -11.37
C LEU A 227 -3.13 12.13 -10.52
N GLU A 228 -2.56 13.03 -9.73
CA GLU A 228 -3.32 13.96 -8.89
C GLU A 228 -4.07 15.03 -9.71
N ALA A 229 -3.50 15.44 -10.85
CA ALA A 229 -4.18 16.30 -11.83
C ALA A 229 -5.37 15.59 -12.52
N ARG A 230 -5.22 14.34 -12.97
CA ARG A 230 -6.32 13.56 -13.59
C ARG A 230 -7.52 13.46 -12.65
N ASN A 231 -7.29 13.16 -11.36
CA ASN A 231 -8.36 13.10 -10.36
C ASN A 231 -9.08 14.45 -10.14
N ARG A 232 -8.41 15.56 -10.44
CA ARG A 232 -8.95 16.92 -10.25
C ARG A 232 -9.81 17.39 -11.42
N GLU A 233 -9.50 16.97 -12.65
CA GLU A 233 -10.33 17.24 -13.83
C GLU A 233 -11.64 16.43 -13.83
N SER A 234 -11.63 15.20 -13.28
CA SER A 234 -12.85 14.39 -13.07
C SER A 234 -13.90 15.13 -12.23
N PHE A 235 -13.48 16.00 -11.30
CA PHE A 235 -14.38 16.79 -10.46
C PHE A 235 -15.03 17.99 -11.16
N SER A 236 -14.53 18.41 -12.34
CA SER A 236 -15.10 19.55 -13.09
C SER A 236 -16.12 19.17 -14.17
N ASN A 237 -16.01 17.96 -14.75
CA ASN A 237 -16.88 17.56 -15.86
C ASN A 237 -18.30 17.15 -15.44
N SER A 238 -18.54 16.93 -14.15
CA SER A 238 -19.84 16.54 -13.58
C SER A 238 -20.90 17.66 -13.57
N ILE A 239 -20.49 18.93 -13.77
CA ILE A 239 -21.40 20.10 -13.77
C ILE A 239 -21.87 20.48 -15.19
N ALA A 240 -21.17 20.05 -16.24
CA ALA A 240 -21.37 20.54 -17.61
C ALA A 240 -22.41 19.77 -18.45
N SER A 241 -23.14 18.80 -17.88
CA SER A 241 -23.98 17.85 -18.64
C SER A 241 -25.43 17.71 -18.14
N ALA A 242 -26.00 18.76 -17.53
CA ALA A 242 -27.41 18.84 -17.17
C ALA A 242 -28.08 20.06 -17.83
N GLY A 243 -28.54 19.87 -19.08
CA GLY A 243 -28.95 20.98 -19.97
C GLY A 243 -29.94 20.59 -21.07
N THR A 244 -30.95 19.77 -20.73
CA THR A 244 -32.28 19.67 -21.35
C THR A 244 -32.43 19.70 -22.89
N ALA A 245 -32.79 18.55 -23.48
CA ALA A 245 -33.60 18.49 -24.70
C ALA A 245 -34.44 17.20 -24.73
N THR A 246 -35.76 17.32 -24.59
CA THR A 246 -36.74 16.25 -24.88
C THR A 246 -37.32 16.46 -26.30
N PRO A 247 -37.47 15.40 -27.11
CA PRO A 247 -37.99 15.53 -28.48
C PRO A 247 -39.48 15.18 -28.63
N ILE A 248 -40.06 15.57 -29.78
CA ILE A 248 -41.42 15.26 -30.28
C ILE A 248 -42.56 16.06 -29.60
N GLY A 249 -43.45 16.75 -30.33
CA GLY A 249 -43.51 16.98 -31.78
C GLY A 249 -44.79 17.70 -32.25
N PHE A 250 -44.90 17.87 -33.59
CA PHE A 250 -46.01 18.49 -34.35
C PHE A 250 -46.30 19.98 -34.10
N GLY A 251 -46.16 20.80 -35.15
CA GLY A 251 -46.27 22.25 -35.08
C GLY A 251 -47.41 22.86 -35.91
N MET A 252 -47.59 24.17 -35.75
CA MET A 252 -48.27 25.09 -36.67
C MET A 252 -47.83 26.54 -36.35
N ALA A 253 -47.93 27.42 -37.34
CA ALA A 253 -47.95 28.90 -37.24
C ALA A 253 -46.86 29.67 -36.45
N THR A 254 -46.00 30.36 -37.19
CA THR A 254 -45.41 31.69 -36.87
C THR A 254 -46.49 32.80 -36.88
N PRO A 255 -46.22 34.07 -36.47
CA PRO A 255 -45.05 34.66 -35.75
C PRO A 255 -45.45 35.60 -34.56
N LEU A 256 -44.47 36.34 -33.99
CA LEU A 256 -44.42 37.83 -33.96
C LEU A 256 -44.04 38.48 -32.59
N MET A 257 -43.06 39.41 -32.64
CA MET A 257 -42.71 40.55 -31.75
C MET A 257 -42.95 40.51 -30.21
N GLY A 258 -41.88 40.78 -29.45
CA GLY A 258 -41.69 42.13 -28.90
C GLY A 258 -41.84 42.40 -27.38
N GLY A 259 -40.71 42.67 -26.70
CA GLY A 259 -40.63 43.48 -25.47
C GLY A 259 -40.69 42.75 -24.12
N GLY A 260 -39.87 43.16 -23.14
CA GLY A 260 -39.90 42.60 -21.78
C GLY A 260 -38.67 42.88 -20.88
N LEU A 261 -38.67 44.03 -20.20
CA LEU A 261 -37.88 44.33 -18.98
C LEU A 261 -38.51 43.59 -17.75
N SER A 262 -37.90 43.35 -16.57
CA SER A 262 -36.57 43.66 -16.01
C SER A 262 -36.33 43.07 -14.59
N THR A 263 -35.12 42.55 -14.31
CA THR A 263 -34.38 42.66 -13.01
C THR A 263 -34.98 41.95 -11.74
N PRO A 264 -34.54 42.16 -10.46
CA PRO A 264 -33.64 41.17 -9.83
C PRO A 264 -33.81 40.85 -8.30
N LEU A 265 -32.99 39.90 -7.79
CA LEU A 265 -32.35 39.77 -6.44
C LEU A 265 -33.16 39.92 -5.10
N GLY A 266 -32.86 39.02 -4.13
CA GLY A 266 -33.00 39.32 -2.67
C GLY A 266 -33.19 38.11 -1.72
N LEU A 267 -32.48 38.06 -0.59
CA LEU A 267 -32.68 37.15 0.56
C LEU A 267 -32.78 37.97 1.86
N GLN A 268 -33.55 37.54 2.88
CA GLN A 268 -33.07 36.79 4.09
C GLN A 268 -34.20 36.60 5.14
N THR A 269 -33.98 35.77 6.19
CA THR A 269 -34.98 35.27 7.17
C THR A 269 -34.85 35.89 8.57
N PRO A 270 -35.82 35.70 9.51
CA PRO A 270 -35.59 34.79 10.66
C PRO A 270 -36.85 34.12 11.31
N LEU A 271 -36.66 33.36 12.41
CA LEU A 271 -37.69 32.73 13.27
C LEU A 271 -37.89 33.47 14.62
N GLY A 272 -39.06 33.34 15.27
CA GLY A 272 -39.24 33.61 16.72
C GLY A 272 -40.67 33.96 17.18
N ILE A 273 -41.10 33.55 18.38
CA ILE A 273 -42.47 33.72 18.92
C ILE A 273 -42.46 34.14 20.41
N GLN A 274 -43.25 35.16 20.82
CA GLN A 274 -44.05 35.09 22.07
C GLN A 274 -45.11 36.22 22.28
N THR A 275 -46.38 35.79 22.34
CA THR A 275 -47.54 36.24 23.18
C THR A 275 -48.04 37.72 23.25
N PRO A 276 -49.38 37.97 23.36
CA PRO A 276 -49.97 39.32 23.30
C PRO A 276 -50.87 39.76 24.49
N LEU A 277 -50.93 41.07 24.79
CA LEU A 277 -52.14 41.75 25.32
C LEU A 277 -52.04 43.29 25.23
N GLY A 278 -53.11 43.98 24.79
CA GLY A 278 -53.18 45.45 24.74
C GLY A 278 -54.36 45.94 23.88
N LEU A 279 -55.10 46.97 24.33
CA LEU A 279 -56.41 47.34 23.78
C LEU A 279 -56.44 48.74 23.13
N ARG A 280 -57.40 48.94 22.21
CA ARG A 280 -57.84 50.19 21.53
C ARG A 280 -57.09 50.65 20.27
N THR A 281 -57.73 50.40 19.13
CA THR A 281 -57.70 51.14 17.86
C THR A 281 -58.53 52.46 17.93
N PRO A 282 -58.58 53.31 16.87
CA PRO A 282 -57.68 53.46 15.71
C PRO A 282 -57.27 54.92 15.40
N MET A 283 -56.12 55.13 14.72
CA MET A 283 -55.95 56.19 13.68
C MET A 283 -54.57 56.08 12.99
N GLY A 284 -54.49 56.45 11.71
CA GLY A 284 -53.23 56.80 11.04
C GLY A 284 -52.58 55.76 10.10
N SER A 285 -52.81 55.93 8.79
CA SER A 285 -51.85 55.72 7.69
C SER A 285 -50.82 54.57 7.78
N SER A 286 -51.21 53.36 7.37
CA SER A 286 -50.33 52.44 6.63
C SER A 286 -51.14 51.48 5.76
N THR A 287 -50.61 51.11 4.59
CA THR A 287 -51.24 50.15 3.67
C THR A 287 -50.79 48.72 3.98
N PRO A 288 -51.69 47.72 4.03
CA PRO A 288 -51.32 46.34 4.33
C PRO A 288 -50.51 45.70 3.19
N SER A 289 -49.42 45.04 3.56
CA SER A 289 -48.55 44.25 2.68
C SER A 289 -49.26 42.99 2.18
N LEU A 290 -49.48 42.91 0.87
CA LEU A 290 -50.19 41.78 0.24
C LEU A 290 -49.35 40.48 0.27
N ASN A 291 -48.01 40.59 0.26
CA ASN A 291 -47.09 39.45 0.40
C ASN A 291 -47.27 38.70 1.73
N ASP A 292 -47.34 39.40 2.87
CA ASP A 292 -47.39 38.73 4.18
C ASP A 292 -48.70 37.93 4.34
N LEU A 293 -49.81 38.46 3.81
CA LEU A 293 -51.07 37.73 3.70
C LEU A 293 -50.98 36.57 2.69
N GLY A 294 -50.16 36.71 1.65
CA GLY A 294 -49.83 35.68 0.67
C GLY A 294 -49.04 34.52 1.28
N GLU A 295 -47.97 34.80 2.02
CA GLU A 295 -47.14 33.79 2.70
C GLU A 295 -47.89 33.14 3.87
N ALA A 296 -48.65 33.90 4.66
CA ALA A 296 -49.52 33.35 5.69
C ALA A 296 -50.62 32.45 5.09
N ARG A 297 -51.18 32.80 3.93
CA ARG A 297 -52.12 31.91 3.20
C ARG A 297 -51.42 30.72 2.56
N GLY A 298 -50.20 30.89 2.05
CA GLY A 298 -49.39 29.83 1.45
C GLY A 298 -49.00 28.76 2.47
N THR A 299 -48.58 29.17 3.66
CA THR A 299 -48.26 28.26 4.78
C THR A 299 -49.50 27.64 5.41
N VAL A 300 -50.62 28.37 5.54
CA VAL A 300 -51.91 27.77 5.95
C VAL A 300 -52.46 26.82 4.89
N LEU A 301 -52.17 27.05 3.60
CA LEU A 301 -52.51 26.14 2.52
C LEU A 301 -51.59 24.91 2.52
N SER A 302 -50.28 25.06 2.73
CA SER A 302 -49.36 23.92 2.84
C SER A 302 -49.76 23.05 4.02
N VAL A 303 -49.94 23.59 5.23
CA VAL A 303 -50.37 22.82 6.42
C VAL A 303 -51.75 22.14 6.22
N LYS A 304 -52.61 22.64 5.33
CA LYS A 304 -53.85 21.94 4.92
C LYS A 304 -53.60 20.84 3.89
N LEU A 305 -52.72 21.08 2.91
CA LEU A 305 -52.29 20.08 1.94
C LEU A 305 -51.52 18.95 2.62
N ASP A 306 -50.60 19.25 3.53
CA ASP A 306 -49.82 18.30 4.33
C ASP A 306 -50.75 17.36 5.10
N LYS A 307 -51.79 17.89 5.77
CA LYS A 307 -52.82 17.05 6.44
C LYS A 307 -53.64 16.18 5.48
N VAL A 308 -53.81 16.62 4.23
CA VAL A 308 -54.43 15.80 3.17
C VAL A 308 -53.43 14.78 2.62
N MET A 309 -52.14 15.09 2.55
CA MET A 309 -51.07 14.18 2.12
C MET A 309 -50.79 13.09 3.17
N ASP A 310 -50.78 13.42 4.45
CA ASP A 310 -50.73 12.46 5.57
C ASP A 310 -51.92 11.48 5.53
N SER A 311 -53.06 11.91 4.96
CA SER A 311 -54.24 11.07 4.73
C SER A 311 -54.12 10.19 3.47
N ILE A 312 -53.14 10.46 2.59
CA ILE A 312 -52.90 9.72 1.33
C ILE A 312 -51.75 8.73 1.55
N SER A 313 -52.10 7.58 2.12
CA SER A 313 -51.20 6.42 2.20
C SER A 313 -50.75 5.99 0.80
N GLY A 314 -49.44 5.73 0.64
CA GLY A 314 -48.86 5.22 -0.61
C GLY A 314 -47.99 6.20 -1.40
N GLN A 315 -47.72 7.42 -0.91
CA GLN A 315 -46.74 8.32 -1.54
C GLN A 315 -45.31 7.76 -1.43
N THR A 316 -44.64 7.55 -2.56
CA THR A 316 -43.28 6.97 -2.60
C THR A 316 -42.19 8.04 -2.66
N VAL A 317 -41.83 8.60 -1.50
CA VAL A 317 -40.63 9.43 -1.34
C VAL A 317 -39.42 8.52 -1.11
N ILE A 318 -38.45 8.58 -2.04
CA ILE A 318 -37.14 7.93 -1.88
C ILE A 318 -36.23 8.90 -1.11
N ASP A 319 -35.49 8.44 -0.09
CA ASP A 319 -34.45 9.27 0.54
C ASP A 319 -33.36 9.61 -0.50
N PRO A 320 -33.15 10.90 -0.84
CA PRO A 320 -32.12 11.27 -1.81
C PRO A 320 -30.70 10.97 -1.31
N LYS A 321 -30.47 10.86 0.02
CA LYS A 321 -29.15 10.48 0.55
C LYS A 321 -28.89 8.99 0.34
N GLY A 322 -29.82 8.13 0.79
CA GLY A 322 -29.79 6.68 0.52
C GLY A 322 -29.65 6.36 -0.96
N TYR A 323 -30.45 7.00 -1.81
CA TYR A 323 -30.39 6.79 -3.27
C TYR A 323 -29.04 7.24 -3.88
N LEU A 324 -28.46 8.35 -3.41
CA LEU A 324 -27.13 8.76 -3.85
C LEU A 324 -26.01 7.87 -3.29
N THR A 325 -26.14 7.32 -2.08
CA THR A 325 -25.18 6.31 -1.59
C THR A 325 -25.28 5.00 -2.36
N ASP A 326 -26.48 4.58 -2.73
CA ASP A 326 -26.71 3.38 -3.54
C ASP A 326 -26.17 3.58 -4.96
N LEU A 327 -26.42 4.72 -5.61
CA LEU A 327 -25.82 5.05 -6.92
C LEU A 327 -24.29 5.11 -6.87
N ASN A 328 -23.71 5.72 -5.82
CA ASN A 328 -22.26 5.70 -5.61
C ASN A 328 -21.71 4.28 -5.38
N SER A 329 -22.52 3.36 -4.81
CA SER A 329 -22.15 1.95 -4.66
C SER A 329 -22.28 1.14 -5.97
N MET A 330 -23.18 1.55 -6.88
CA MET A 330 -23.38 0.95 -8.19
C MET A 330 -22.34 1.39 -9.24
N GLN A 331 -21.56 2.43 -8.96
CA GLN A 331 -20.55 2.93 -9.90
C GLN A 331 -19.39 1.92 -10.02
N LEU A 332 -19.40 1.18 -11.13
CA LEU A 332 -18.40 0.15 -11.45
C LEU A 332 -16.99 0.75 -11.41
N GLN A 333 -16.11 0.18 -10.60
CA GLN A 333 -14.74 0.68 -10.34
C GLN A 333 -13.81 0.67 -11.56
N SER A 334 -14.27 0.20 -12.72
CA SER A 334 -13.57 0.29 -13.99
C SER A 334 -13.94 1.58 -14.73
N ASP A 335 -13.34 2.71 -14.32
CA ASP A 335 -13.37 3.99 -15.05
C ASP A 335 -12.55 3.90 -16.36
N ALA A 336 -12.97 3.00 -17.25
CA ALA A 336 -12.43 2.87 -18.60
C ALA A 336 -13.08 3.93 -19.49
N ASP A 337 -12.27 4.88 -19.96
CA ASP A 337 -12.73 6.04 -20.73
C ASP A 337 -13.66 5.63 -21.88
N ILE A 338 -14.91 6.13 -21.89
CA ILE A 338 -15.98 5.68 -22.81
C ILE A 338 -15.59 5.86 -24.29
N ALA A 339 -14.73 6.85 -24.58
CA ALA A 339 -14.13 7.05 -25.90
C ALA A 339 -13.22 5.86 -26.31
N ASP A 340 -12.43 5.33 -25.39
CA ASP A 340 -11.51 4.23 -25.65
C ASP A 340 -12.23 2.88 -25.68
N ILE A 341 -13.29 2.68 -24.90
CA ILE A 341 -14.22 1.56 -25.10
C ILE A 341 -14.83 1.61 -26.52
N LYS A 342 -15.19 2.80 -27.03
CA LYS A 342 -15.69 2.95 -28.42
C LYS A 342 -14.60 2.62 -29.46
N LYS A 343 -13.37 3.11 -29.30
CA LYS A 343 -12.22 2.77 -30.17
C LYS A 343 -11.93 1.26 -30.16
N ALA A 344 -11.87 0.65 -28.97
CA ALA A 344 -11.64 -0.78 -28.79
C ALA A 344 -12.76 -1.61 -29.43
N ARG A 345 -14.03 -1.17 -29.32
CA ARG A 345 -15.17 -1.81 -30.00
C ARG A 345 -15.02 -1.77 -31.52
N THR A 346 -14.59 -0.64 -32.11
CA THR A 346 -14.32 -0.57 -33.56
C THR A 346 -13.15 -1.45 -33.99
N LEU A 347 -12.06 -1.49 -33.20
CA LEU A 347 -10.89 -2.32 -33.49
C LEU A 347 -11.20 -3.81 -33.37
N LEU A 348 -11.88 -4.24 -32.31
CA LEU A 348 -12.23 -5.65 -32.13
C LEU A 348 -13.29 -6.10 -33.14
N LYS A 349 -14.22 -5.21 -33.55
CA LYS A 349 -15.11 -5.48 -34.69
C LYS A 349 -14.32 -5.67 -35.99
N SER A 350 -13.26 -4.89 -36.26
CA SER A 350 -12.44 -5.09 -37.45
C SER A 350 -11.63 -6.39 -37.38
N VAL A 351 -11.04 -6.72 -36.22
CA VAL A 351 -10.36 -8.01 -35.97
C VAL A 351 -11.29 -9.20 -36.22
N ILE A 352 -12.51 -9.16 -35.68
CA ILE A 352 -13.54 -10.20 -35.90
C ILE A 352 -13.92 -10.32 -37.38
N SER A 353 -14.11 -9.18 -38.07
CA SER A 353 -14.51 -9.20 -39.50
C SER A 353 -13.40 -9.68 -40.43
N THR A 354 -12.13 -9.41 -40.12
CA THR A 354 -10.98 -9.84 -40.92
C THR A 354 -10.60 -11.30 -40.64
N ASN A 355 -10.79 -11.77 -39.41
CA ASN A 355 -10.43 -13.12 -39.00
C ASN A 355 -11.57 -13.82 -38.24
N PRO A 356 -12.66 -14.24 -38.92
CA PRO A 356 -13.82 -14.87 -38.26
C PRO A 356 -13.47 -16.13 -37.45
N ASN A 357 -12.40 -16.83 -37.82
CA ASN A 357 -11.94 -18.06 -37.16
C ASN A 357 -11.03 -17.78 -35.93
N HIS A 358 -10.73 -16.51 -35.61
CA HIS A 358 -9.81 -16.14 -34.53
C HIS A 358 -10.51 -16.03 -33.17
N ALA A 359 -10.55 -17.16 -32.46
CA ALA A 359 -11.16 -17.31 -31.13
C ALA A 359 -10.86 -16.20 -30.11
N PRO A 360 -9.60 -15.75 -29.89
CA PRO A 360 -9.32 -14.68 -28.93
C PRO A 360 -9.95 -13.33 -29.29
N GLY A 361 -10.23 -13.05 -30.57
CA GLY A 361 -10.88 -11.82 -31.02
C GLY A 361 -12.34 -11.72 -30.55
N TRP A 362 -13.08 -12.82 -30.66
CA TRP A 362 -14.45 -12.94 -30.14
C TRP A 362 -14.50 -12.82 -28.62
N ILE A 363 -13.57 -13.49 -27.93
CA ILE A 363 -13.44 -13.42 -26.46
C ILE A 363 -13.13 -11.99 -26.01
N ALA A 364 -12.18 -11.31 -26.66
CA ALA A 364 -11.82 -9.94 -26.34
C ALA A 364 -12.98 -8.96 -26.56
N ALA A 365 -13.74 -9.10 -27.65
CA ALA A 365 -14.89 -8.25 -27.92
C ALA A 365 -16.01 -8.43 -26.89
N ALA A 366 -16.31 -9.67 -26.50
CA ALA A 366 -17.33 -9.94 -25.49
C ALA A 366 -16.91 -9.49 -24.08
N ARG A 367 -15.64 -9.70 -23.70
CA ARG A 367 -15.08 -9.14 -22.44
C ARG A 367 -15.07 -7.61 -22.45
N LEU A 368 -14.91 -6.95 -23.60
CA LEU A 368 -15.08 -5.49 -23.71
C LEU A 368 -16.53 -5.06 -23.50
N GLU A 369 -17.51 -5.79 -24.04
CA GLU A 369 -18.94 -5.49 -23.77
C GLU A 369 -19.33 -5.78 -22.31
N GLU A 370 -18.74 -6.81 -21.68
CA GLU A 370 -18.87 -7.10 -20.25
C GLU A 370 -18.32 -5.95 -19.38
N LEU A 371 -17.11 -5.46 -19.66
CA LEU A 371 -16.54 -4.28 -19.01
C LEU A 371 -17.34 -2.99 -19.29
N ALA A 372 -18.07 -2.93 -20.41
CA ALA A 372 -19.02 -1.86 -20.72
C ALA A 372 -20.42 -2.08 -20.12
N GLY A 373 -20.62 -3.09 -19.26
CA GLY A 373 -21.88 -3.45 -18.61
C GLY A 373 -22.91 -4.14 -19.51
N LYS A 374 -22.63 -4.34 -20.80
CA LYS A 374 -23.59 -4.82 -21.82
C LYS A 374 -23.58 -6.34 -21.96
N LEU A 375 -23.93 -7.03 -20.87
CA LEU A 375 -23.90 -8.49 -20.77
C LEU A 375 -24.77 -9.22 -21.80
N GLN A 376 -25.79 -8.59 -22.40
CA GLN A 376 -26.58 -9.20 -23.49
C GLN A 376 -25.82 -9.22 -24.82
N SER A 377 -25.31 -8.08 -25.29
CA SER A 377 -24.48 -8.04 -26.50
C SER A 377 -23.17 -8.83 -26.35
N ALA A 378 -22.63 -8.94 -25.13
CA ALA A 378 -21.51 -9.83 -24.84
C ALA A 378 -21.86 -11.32 -25.13
N ARG A 379 -23.01 -11.80 -24.65
CA ARG A 379 -23.51 -13.18 -24.93
C ARG A 379 -23.78 -13.39 -26.41
N GLU A 380 -24.42 -12.43 -27.07
CA GLU A 380 -24.70 -12.48 -28.51
C GLU A 380 -23.39 -12.61 -29.32
N LEU A 381 -22.38 -11.79 -29.01
CA LEU A 381 -21.05 -11.86 -29.63
C LEU A 381 -20.35 -13.21 -29.42
N ILE A 382 -20.37 -13.79 -28.20
CA ILE A 382 -19.79 -15.14 -28.03
C ILE A 382 -20.64 -16.21 -28.70
N SER A 383 -21.98 -16.09 -28.73
CA SER A 383 -22.84 -17.07 -29.43
C SER A 383 -22.51 -17.16 -30.93
N LEU A 384 -22.16 -16.03 -31.55
CA LEU A 384 -21.63 -15.95 -32.91
C LEU A 384 -20.20 -16.50 -32.99
N GLY A 385 -19.35 -16.17 -32.00
CA GLY A 385 -18.01 -16.73 -31.84
C GLY A 385 -17.99 -18.26 -31.77
N CYS A 386 -18.90 -18.90 -31.04
CA CYS A 386 -19.04 -20.36 -30.97
C CYS A 386 -19.41 -20.98 -32.32
N GLN A 387 -20.24 -20.31 -33.12
CA GLN A 387 -20.62 -20.77 -34.46
C GLN A 387 -19.47 -20.62 -35.47
N ARG A 388 -18.65 -19.58 -35.35
CA ARG A 388 -17.51 -19.30 -36.24
C ARG A 388 -16.22 -20.03 -35.83
N CYS A 389 -16.04 -20.27 -34.54
CA CYS A 389 -14.89 -20.95 -33.95
C CYS A 389 -15.31 -22.24 -33.20
N PRO A 390 -15.98 -23.21 -33.86
CA PRO A 390 -16.47 -24.41 -33.17
C PRO A 390 -15.33 -25.26 -32.56
N LYS A 391 -14.13 -25.20 -33.14
CA LYS A 391 -12.95 -25.99 -32.75
C LYS A 391 -12.18 -25.47 -31.53
N SER A 392 -12.51 -24.29 -30.98
CA SER A 392 -11.73 -23.66 -29.90
C SER A 392 -12.42 -23.76 -28.54
N GLU A 393 -11.78 -24.44 -27.59
CA GLU A 393 -12.30 -24.67 -26.23
C GLU A 393 -12.59 -23.36 -25.47
N ASP A 394 -11.69 -22.37 -25.54
CA ASP A 394 -11.80 -21.13 -24.75
C ASP A 394 -13.02 -20.28 -25.09
N VAL A 395 -13.50 -20.31 -26.34
CA VAL A 395 -14.72 -19.57 -26.74
C VAL A 395 -15.95 -20.19 -26.09
N TRP A 396 -16.03 -21.52 -26.04
CA TRP A 396 -17.12 -22.24 -25.37
C TRP A 396 -17.08 -22.07 -23.84
N LEU A 397 -15.89 -22.01 -23.23
CA LEU A 397 -15.74 -21.73 -21.80
C LEU A 397 -16.19 -20.30 -21.45
N GLU A 398 -15.81 -19.30 -22.24
CA GLU A 398 -16.27 -17.92 -22.05
C GLU A 398 -17.78 -17.77 -22.35
N ALA A 399 -18.32 -18.52 -23.32
CA ALA A 399 -19.75 -18.59 -23.58
C ALA A 399 -20.50 -19.08 -22.34
N ALA A 400 -20.06 -20.20 -21.77
CA ALA A 400 -20.63 -20.73 -20.54
C ALA A 400 -20.47 -19.74 -19.37
N ARG A 401 -19.35 -19.03 -19.26
CA ARG A 401 -19.08 -18.04 -18.20
C ARG A 401 -20.05 -16.84 -18.25
N LEU A 402 -20.32 -16.27 -19.42
CA LEU A 402 -21.25 -15.14 -19.54
C LEU A 402 -22.73 -15.54 -19.42
N GLU A 403 -23.07 -16.77 -19.79
CA GLU A 403 -24.44 -17.23 -19.94
C GLU A 403 -25.12 -17.58 -18.59
N LYS A 404 -26.45 -17.41 -18.51
CA LYS A 404 -27.19 -17.69 -17.26
C LYS A 404 -27.05 -19.19 -16.88
N PRO A 405 -26.99 -19.57 -15.59
CA PRO A 405 -26.64 -20.95 -15.19
C PRO A 405 -27.57 -22.05 -15.73
N ARG A 406 -28.86 -21.75 -15.98
CA ARG A 406 -29.80 -22.67 -16.65
C ARG A 406 -29.40 -22.93 -18.11
N ASN A 407 -28.97 -21.90 -18.82
CA ASN A 407 -28.59 -21.93 -20.23
C ASN A 407 -27.16 -22.44 -20.43
N ALA A 408 -26.24 -22.15 -19.49
CA ALA A 408 -24.84 -22.56 -19.55
C ALA A 408 -24.68 -24.09 -19.69
N LYS A 409 -25.55 -24.89 -19.05
CA LYS A 409 -25.62 -26.35 -19.26
C LYS A 409 -25.83 -26.72 -20.73
N ALA A 410 -26.76 -26.05 -21.42
CA ALA A 410 -27.06 -26.30 -22.83
C ALA A 410 -25.95 -25.79 -23.77
N VAL A 411 -25.23 -24.73 -23.39
CA VAL A 411 -24.02 -24.27 -24.11
C VAL A 411 -22.90 -25.30 -23.98
N LEU A 412 -22.66 -25.84 -22.79
CA LEU A 412 -21.62 -26.85 -22.56
C LEU A 412 -21.97 -28.21 -23.19
N ALA A 413 -23.23 -28.63 -23.17
CA ALA A 413 -23.68 -29.83 -23.89
C ALA A 413 -23.39 -29.73 -25.40
N LYS A 414 -23.65 -28.56 -26.01
CA LYS A 414 -23.26 -28.28 -27.40
C LYS A 414 -21.75 -28.28 -27.57
N ALA A 415 -21.00 -27.59 -26.70
CA ALA A 415 -19.55 -27.56 -26.75
C ALA A 415 -18.92 -28.97 -26.71
N VAL A 416 -19.38 -29.82 -25.79
CA VAL A 416 -18.93 -31.21 -25.63
C VAL A 416 -19.30 -32.07 -26.85
N SER A 417 -20.46 -31.87 -27.48
CA SER A 417 -20.82 -32.59 -28.71
C SER A 417 -19.91 -32.23 -29.91
N VAL A 418 -19.25 -31.06 -29.88
CA VAL A 418 -18.33 -30.59 -30.92
C VAL A 418 -16.87 -30.89 -30.56
N LEU A 419 -16.53 -30.90 -29.27
CA LEU A 419 -15.18 -31.12 -28.72
C LEU A 419 -15.20 -32.15 -27.58
N PRO A 420 -15.52 -33.43 -27.84
CA PRO A 420 -15.64 -34.46 -26.79
C PRO A 420 -14.31 -34.75 -26.07
N HIS A 421 -13.17 -34.42 -26.69
CA HIS A 421 -11.84 -34.63 -26.13
C HIS A 421 -11.28 -33.44 -25.31
N SER A 422 -12.06 -32.38 -25.07
CA SER A 422 -11.64 -31.27 -24.19
C SER A 422 -11.85 -31.61 -22.71
N VAL A 423 -10.75 -31.86 -22.00
CA VAL A 423 -10.76 -31.99 -20.53
C VAL A 423 -11.33 -30.74 -19.84
N ARG A 424 -11.12 -29.54 -20.41
CA ARG A 424 -11.53 -28.28 -19.78
C ARG A 424 -13.05 -28.07 -19.85
N LEU A 425 -13.70 -28.43 -20.97
CA LEU A 425 -15.16 -28.34 -21.09
C LEU A 425 -15.88 -29.31 -20.15
N TRP A 426 -15.37 -30.54 -20.01
CA TRP A 426 -15.90 -31.50 -19.04
C TRP A 426 -15.75 -31.03 -17.58
N LEU A 427 -14.64 -30.37 -17.23
CA LEU A 427 -14.42 -29.82 -15.89
C LEU A 427 -15.30 -28.60 -15.58
N ASP A 428 -15.58 -27.73 -16.55
CA ASP A 428 -16.52 -26.60 -16.36
C ASP A 428 -17.98 -27.10 -16.25
N ALA A 429 -18.36 -28.13 -17.01
CA ALA A 429 -19.65 -28.80 -16.86
C ALA A 429 -19.81 -29.42 -15.45
N TYR A 430 -18.81 -30.20 -15.00
CA TYR A 430 -18.73 -30.75 -13.65
C TYR A 430 -18.82 -29.66 -12.56
N SER A 431 -18.16 -28.52 -12.76
CA SER A 431 -18.14 -27.42 -11.79
C SER A 431 -19.49 -26.71 -11.65
N ARG A 432 -20.28 -26.63 -12.73
CA ARG A 432 -21.61 -25.98 -12.75
C ARG A 432 -22.74 -26.88 -12.29
N GLU A 433 -22.54 -28.19 -12.31
CA GLU A 433 -23.50 -29.09 -11.68
C GLU A 433 -23.58 -28.84 -10.17
N LYS A 434 -24.74 -29.14 -9.60
CA LYS A 434 -24.94 -29.10 -8.14
C LYS A 434 -24.91 -30.49 -7.56
N ASP A 435 -25.68 -31.38 -8.17
CA ASP A 435 -25.99 -32.71 -7.66
C ASP A 435 -24.81 -33.69 -7.88
N ILE A 436 -24.48 -34.45 -6.85
CA ILE A 436 -23.29 -35.32 -6.83
C ILE A 436 -23.47 -36.49 -7.82
N THR A 437 -24.70 -36.96 -8.02
CA THR A 437 -25.07 -37.96 -9.05
C THR A 437 -24.69 -37.49 -10.44
N ASP A 438 -25.04 -36.25 -10.78
CA ASP A 438 -24.88 -35.68 -12.10
C ASP A 438 -23.41 -35.35 -12.34
N LYS A 439 -22.68 -34.91 -11.30
CA LYS A 439 -21.21 -34.79 -11.31
C LYS A 439 -20.52 -36.12 -11.60
N ARG A 440 -20.87 -37.20 -10.89
CA ARG A 440 -20.34 -38.55 -11.14
C ARG A 440 -20.67 -38.99 -12.59
N LEU A 441 -21.89 -38.74 -13.08
CA LEU A 441 -22.32 -39.11 -14.43
C LEU A 441 -21.61 -38.32 -15.54
N VAL A 442 -21.43 -37.01 -15.37
CA VAL A 442 -20.67 -36.14 -16.27
C VAL A 442 -19.21 -36.58 -16.34
N LEU A 443 -18.56 -36.86 -15.20
CA LEU A 443 -17.17 -37.31 -15.19
C LEU A 443 -16.98 -38.75 -15.72
N ARG A 444 -17.93 -39.66 -15.48
CA ARG A 444 -17.89 -41.02 -16.08
C ARG A 444 -17.97 -40.94 -17.61
N LYS A 445 -18.85 -40.11 -18.17
CA LYS A 445 -18.89 -39.80 -19.62
C LYS A 445 -17.60 -39.13 -20.10
N ALA A 446 -17.06 -38.18 -19.34
CA ALA A 446 -15.79 -37.53 -19.69
C ALA A 446 -14.61 -38.52 -19.78
N LEU A 447 -14.58 -39.53 -18.90
CA LEU A 447 -13.57 -40.58 -18.90
C LEU A 447 -13.77 -41.63 -20.00
N GLU A 448 -15.00 -41.83 -20.47
CA GLU A 448 -15.32 -42.64 -21.67
C GLU A 448 -14.66 -42.04 -22.93
N PHE A 449 -14.72 -40.71 -23.08
CA PHE A 449 -14.07 -39.99 -24.21
C PHE A 449 -12.59 -39.64 -23.97
N ILE A 450 -12.11 -39.61 -22.72
CA ILE A 450 -10.75 -39.14 -22.36
C ILE A 450 -10.12 -39.95 -21.20
N PRO A 451 -9.85 -41.26 -21.39
CA PRO A 451 -9.27 -42.12 -20.35
C PRO A 451 -7.84 -41.72 -19.95
N ASN A 452 -7.10 -41.03 -20.81
CA ASN A 452 -5.69 -40.70 -20.59
C ASN A 452 -5.45 -39.49 -19.66
N SER A 453 -6.51 -38.84 -19.16
CA SER A 453 -6.39 -37.54 -18.47
C SER A 453 -6.41 -37.66 -16.94
N ALA A 454 -5.23 -37.52 -16.31
CA ALA A 454 -5.10 -37.57 -14.85
C ALA A 454 -6.07 -36.61 -14.11
N ARG A 455 -6.36 -35.43 -14.68
CA ARG A 455 -7.25 -34.44 -14.05
C ARG A 455 -8.69 -34.93 -13.89
N LEU A 456 -9.27 -35.61 -14.89
CA LEU A 456 -10.62 -36.16 -14.77
C LEU A 456 -10.66 -37.30 -13.75
N TRP A 457 -9.64 -38.16 -13.74
CA TRP A 457 -9.53 -39.23 -12.75
C TRP A 457 -9.42 -38.69 -11.31
N LYS A 458 -8.70 -37.58 -11.06
CA LYS A 458 -8.63 -36.96 -9.72
C LYS A 458 -9.99 -36.53 -9.23
N GLU A 459 -10.72 -35.75 -10.03
CA GLU A 459 -12.05 -35.26 -9.66
C GLU A 459 -13.02 -36.44 -9.48
N ALA A 460 -13.02 -37.41 -10.40
CA ALA A 460 -13.89 -38.59 -10.32
C ALA A 460 -13.62 -39.41 -9.03
N CYS A 461 -12.36 -39.72 -8.72
CA CYS A 461 -12.01 -40.46 -7.51
C CYS A 461 -12.25 -39.66 -6.22
N SER A 462 -12.36 -38.32 -6.30
CA SER A 462 -12.65 -37.46 -5.14
C SER A 462 -14.14 -37.37 -4.76
N LEU A 463 -15.03 -37.90 -5.60
CA LEU A 463 -16.48 -37.91 -5.42
C LEU A 463 -17.04 -39.27 -4.99
N GLU A 464 -16.22 -40.31 -4.99
CA GLU A 464 -16.64 -41.70 -4.91
C GLU A 464 -16.12 -42.32 -3.61
N ASP A 465 -16.90 -43.22 -3.02
CA ASP A 465 -16.64 -43.79 -1.70
C ASP A 465 -15.40 -44.71 -1.77
N GLU A 466 -14.63 -44.86 -0.68
CA GLU A 466 -13.27 -45.43 -0.69
C GLU A 466 -13.08 -46.72 -1.51
N ARG A 467 -14.04 -47.65 -1.44
CA ARG A 467 -14.05 -48.90 -2.22
C ARG A 467 -14.20 -48.65 -3.72
N ASN A 468 -15.11 -47.75 -4.10
CA ASN A 468 -15.33 -47.31 -5.47
C ASN A 468 -14.15 -46.47 -6.00
N ALA A 469 -13.62 -45.57 -5.17
CA ALA A 469 -12.42 -44.80 -5.47
C ALA A 469 -11.21 -45.70 -5.72
N ARG A 470 -11.01 -46.76 -4.92
CA ARG A 470 -9.94 -47.76 -5.14
C ARG A 470 -10.11 -48.47 -6.49
N ILE A 471 -11.33 -48.90 -6.86
CA ILE A 471 -11.61 -49.59 -8.13
C ILE A 471 -11.42 -48.64 -9.34
N LEU A 472 -11.83 -47.38 -9.20
CA LEU A 472 -11.57 -46.35 -10.21
C LEU A 472 -10.08 -46.03 -10.33
N LEU A 473 -9.34 -45.98 -9.21
CA LEU A 473 -7.90 -45.76 -9.20
C LEU A 473 -7.12 -46.92 -9.82
N THR A 474 -7.52 -48.19 -9.64
CA THR A 474 -6.89 -49.32 -10.35
C THR A 474 -6.97 -49.12 -11.86
N ARG A 475 -8.13 -48.67 -12.36
CA ARG A 475 -8.29 -48.35 -13.79
C ARG A 475 -7.56 -47.06 -14.19
N ALA A 476 -7.45 -46.07 -13.29
CA ALA A 476 -6.72 -44.83 -13.52
C ALA A 476 -5.20 -45.06 -13.69
N VAL A 477 -4.59 -45.96 -12.92
CA VAL A 477 -3.15 -46.28 -13.06
C VAL A 477 -2.84 -47.14 -14.30
N GLU A 478 -3.80 -47.94 -14.78
CA GLU A 478 -3.72 -48.62 -16.08
C GLU A 478 -3.77 -47.62 -17.24
N CYS A 479 -4.71 -46.66 -17.21
CA CYS A 479 -4.90 -45.67 -18.28
C CYS A 479 -3.87 -44.52 -18.23
N VAL A 480 -3.35 -44.16 -17.05
CA VAL A 480 -2.42 -43.04 -16.85
C VAL A 480 -1.20 -43.46 -16.02
N PRO A 481 -0.40 -44.45 -16.49
CA PRO A 481 0.70 -45.04 -15.72
C PRO A 481 1.85 -44.07 -15.39
N GLN A 482 1.91 -42.92 -16.08
CA GLN A 482 2.91 -41.87 -15.88
C GLN A 482 2.59 -40.89 -14.73
N SER A 483 1.38 -40.93 -14.18
CA SER A 483 0.98 -40.02 -13.09
C SER A 483 1.24 -40.63 -11.72
N HIS A 484 2.35 -40.24 -11.08
CA HIS A 484 2.73 -40.70 -9.74
C HIS A 484 1.59 -40.50 -8.72
N GLU A 485 0.87 -39.37 -8.78
CA GLU A 485 -0.24 -39.06 -7.89
C GLU A 485 -1.34 -40.13 -7.84
N MET A 486 -1.62 -40.82 -8.96
CA MET A 486 -2.62 -41.91 -8.99
C MET A 486 -2.11 -43.14 -8.24
N TRP A 487 -0.84 -43.51 -8.46
CA TRP A 487 -0.18 -44.58 -7.71
C TRP A 487 -0.11 -44.27 -6.21
N LEU A 488 0.12 -43.00 -5.84
CA LEU A 488 0.14 -42.54 -4.46
C LEU A 488 -1.24 -42.56 -3.80
N ALA A 489 -2.29 -42.14 -4.52
CA ALA A 489 -3.67 -42.19 -4.04
C ALA A 489 -4.13 -43.64 -3.85
N LEU A 490 -3.81 -44.53 -4.80
CA LEU A 490 -4.14 -45.95 -4.72
C LEU A 490 -3.40 -46.63 -3.56
N ALA A 491 -2.09 -46.39 -3.41
CA ALA A 491 -1.29 -46.95 -2.33
C ALA A 491 -1.75 -46.55 -0.92
N ARG A 492 -2.47 -45.43 -0.78
CA ARG A 492 -3.11 -44.98 0.48
C ARG A 492 -4.45 -45.68 0.77
N LEU A 493 -5.12 -46.24 -0.24
CA LEU A 493 -6.44 -46.89 -0.15
C LEU A 493 -6.37 -48.43 -0.27
N SER A 494 -5.21 -48.98 -0.63
CA SER A 494 -4.93 -50.41 -0.68
C SER A 494 -4.33 -50.92 0.63
N THR A 495 -4.49 -52.22 0.93
CA THR A 495 -3.86 -52.82 2.13
C THR A 495 -2.32 -52.83 2.00
N TYR A 496 -1.60 -53.00 3.10
CA TYR A 496 -0.12 -52.91 3.13
C TYR A 496 0.59 -53.72 2.04
N GLU A 497 0.24 -55.00 1.84
CA GLU A 497 0.87 -55.84 0.82
C GLU A 497 0.55 -55.38 -0.61
N GLU A 498 -0.69 -54.97 -0.84
CA GLU A 498 -1.16 -54.48 -2.14
C GLU A 498 -0.49 -53.15 -2.47
N ALA A 499 -0.43 -52.23 -1.50
CA ALA A 499 0.29 -50.98 -1.60
C ALA A 499 1.79 -51.19 -1.88
N GLN A 500 2.43 -52.20 -1.28
CA GLN A 500 3.82 -52.52 -1.57
C GLN A 500 4.00 -53.05 -3.01
N LYS A 501 3.08 -53.88 -3.52
CA LYS A 501 3.05 -54.35 -4.92
C LYS A 501 2.85 -53.16 -5.88
N VAL A 502 1.84 -52.33 -5.62
CA VAL A 502 1.47 -51.09 -6.34
C VAL A 502 2.64 -50.11 -6.40
N LEU A 503 3.31 -49.82 -5.28
CA LEU A 503 4.46 -48.89 -5.25
C LEU A 503 5.68 -49.47 -5.98
N ASN A 504 5.85 -50.79 -6.03
CA ASN A 504 6.89 -51.45 -6.83
C ASN A 504 6.58 -51.45 -8.34
N GLU A 505 5.30 -51.47 -8.73
CA GLU A 505 4.88 -51.24 -10.12
C GLU A 505 5.00 -49.76 -10.52
N ALA A 506 4.60 -48.86 -9.62
CA ALA A 506 4.79 -47.42 -9.77
C ALA A 506 6.27 -47.05 -9.95
N ARG A 507 7.20 -47.67 -9.19
CA ARG A 507 8.66 -47.51 -9.39
C ARG A 507 9.15 -47.99 -10.77
N LYS A 508 8.49 -48.98 -11.40
CA LYS A 508 8.82 -49.45 -12.75
C LYS A 508 8.28 -48.51 -13.84
N LYS A 509 7.08 -47.95 -13.65
CA LYS A 509 6.40 -47.04 -14.60
C LYS A 509 6.85 -45.57 -14.49
N CYS A 510 7.05 -45.10 -13.26
CA CYS A 510 7.44 -43.73 -12.88
C CYS A 510 8.77 -43.74 -12.09
N PRO A 511 9.91 -44.05 -12.73
CA PRO A 511 11.19 -44.16 -12.03
C PRO A 511 11.83 -42.83 -11.61
N THR A 512 11.34 -41.70 -12.13
CA THR A 512 11.96 -40.36 -12.01
C THR A 512 11.43 -39.54 -10.82
N SER A 513 10.31 -39.96 -10.21
CA SER A 513 9.62 -39.24 -9.13
C SER A 513 10.08 -39.70 -7.74
N PRO A 514 10.65 -38.81 -6.90
CA PRO A 514 11.06 -39.15 -5.53
C PRO A 514 9.88 -39.46 -4.59
N GLU A 515 8.70 -38.91 -4.86
CA GLU A 515 7.49 -39.07 -4.02
C GLU A 515 7.06 -40.52 -3.80
N ILE A 516 7.19 -41.38 -4.82
CA ILE A 516 6.86 -42.81 -4.73
C ILE A 516 7.78 -43.51 -3.71
N TRP A 517 9.04 -43.08 -3.63
CA TRP A 517 9.97 -43.57 -2.62
C TRP A 517 9.58 -43.06 -1.23
N VAL A 518 9.30 -41.76 -1.08
CA VAL A 518 8.85 -41.17 0.19
C VAL A 518 7.57 -41.82 0.71
N ALA A 519 6.59 -42.10 -0.17
CA ALA A 519 5.35 -42.78 0.21
C ALA A 519 5.56 -44.23 0.65
N ALA A 520 6.45 -44.98 -0.02
CA ALA A 520 6.85 -46.30 0.44
C ALA A 520 7.52 -46.24 1.83
N CYS A 521 8.29 -45.19 2.11
CA CYS A 521 8.88 -45.00 3.44
C CYS A 521 7.84 -44.62 4.50
N LYS A 522 6.82 -43.81 4.17
CA LYS A 522 5.68 -43.51 5.07
C LYS A 522 4.92 -44.81 5.42
N LEU A 523 4.75 -45.70 4.45
CA LEU A 523 4.11 -47.02 4.60
C LEU A 523 4.97 -48.03 5.41
N GLU A 524 6.30 -47.91 5.40
CA GLU A 524 7.17 -48.69 6.30
C GLU A 524 7.24 -48.05 7.71
N GLU A 525 7.04 -46.73 7.84
CA GLU A 525 6.93 -46.05 9.14
C GLU A 525 5.63 -46.41 9.88
N THR A 526 4.49 -46.62 9.20
CA THR A 526 3.25 -47.12 9.84
C THR A 526 3.39 -48.54 10.40
N GLN A 527 4.24 -49.38 9.81
CA GLN A 527 4.57 -50.71 10.35
C GLN A 527 5.74 -50.70 11.35
N GLY A 528 6.35 -49.53 11.62
CA GLY A 528 7.47 -49.39 12.56
C GLY A 528 8.84 -49.83 12.02
N ASN A 529 8.99 -50.07 10.72
CA ASN A 529 10.24 -50.57 10.11
C ASN A 529 11.31 -49.47 9.92
N GLU A 530 11.72 -48.79 11.00
CA GLU A 530 12.60 -47.62 10.99
C GLU A 530 13.92 -47.80 10.21
N LYS A 531 14.51 -49.00 10.29
CA LYS A 531 15.76 -49.34 9.59
C LYS A 531 15.54 -49.43 8.08
N MET A 532 14.39 -49.94 7.66
CA MET A 532 14.04 -50.10 6.25
C MET A 532 13.76 -48.73 5.59
N VAL A 533 13.11 -47.81 6.31
CA VAL A 533 12.93 -46.40 5.89
C VAL A 533 14.24 -45.76 5.43
N GLN A 534 15.31 -45.89 6.23
CA GLN A 534 16.62 -45.32 5.89
C GLN A 534 17.25 -45.99 4.66
N VAL A 535 17.12 -47.32 4.54
CA VAL A 535 17.64 -48.09 3.40
C VAL A 535 16.88 -47.77 2.09
N ILE A 536 15.56 -47.59 2.15
CA ILE A 536 14.75 -47.22 0.98
C ILE A 536 15.11 -45.82 0.49
N ILE A 537 15.36 -44.86 1.39
CA ILE A 537 15.73 -43.48 1.01
C ILE A 537 17.14 -43.43 0.40
N GLY A 538 18.11 -44.19 0.93
CA GLY A 538 19.42 -44.35 0.29
C GLY A 538 19.27 -44.87 -1.14
N ARG A 539 18.57 -46.00 -1.30
CA ARG A 539 18.26 -46.60 -2.62
C ARG A 539 17.50 -45.64 -3.55
N ALA A 540 16.66 -44.75 -3.02
CA ALA A 540 15.94 -43.75 -3.81
C ALA A 540 16.90 -42.71 -4.42
N VAL A 541 17.79 -42.16 -3.60
CA VAL A 541 18.82 -41.20 -4.03
C VAL A 541 19.75 -41.86 -5.05
N ASP A 542 20.21 -43.09 -4.79
CA ASP A 542 21.06 -43.86 -5.70
C ASP A 542 20.36 -44.15 -7.04
N ASN A 543 19.06 -44.49 -7.04
CA ASN A 543 18.32 -44.78 -8.28
C ASN A 543 18.05 -43.52 -9.12
N LEU A 544 17.84 -42.36 -8.47
CA LEU A 544 17.64 -41.09 -9.15
C LEU A 544 18.95 -40.57 -9.76
N ILE A 545 20.07 -40.66 -9.02
CA ILE A 545 21.41 -40.38 -9.53
C ILE A 545 21.76 -41.33 -10.70
N GLY A 546 21.52 -42.63 -10.54
CA GLY A 546 21.77 -43.64 -11.58
C GLY A 546 20.92 -43.50 -12.84
N ARG A 547 19.90 -42.63 -12.83
CA ARG A 547 19.08 -42.26 -14.00
C ARG A 547 19.32 -40.82 -14.48
N GLY A 548 20.33 -40.13 -13.94
CA GLY A 548 20.69 -38.76 -14.30
C GLY A 548 19.75 -37.67 -13.76
N VAL A 549 18.75 -38.01 -12.94
CA VAL A 549 17.78 -37.05 -12.38
C VAL A 549 18.24 -36.60 -11.00
N ALA A 550 19.27 -35.76 -10.98
CA ALA A 550 19.75 -35.10 -9.76
C ALA A 550 18.74 -34.04 -9.28
N GLN A 551 17.76 -34.48 -8.49
CA GLN A 551 16.75 -33.59 -7.88
C GLN A 551 17.40 -32.54 -6.98
N THR A 552 16.89 -31.30 -7.01
CA THR A 552 17.44 -30.19 -6.20
C THR A 552 17.20 -30.40 -4.71
N ARG A 553 18.02 -29.73 -3.88
CA ARG A 553 17.93 -29.75 -2.42
C ARG A 553 16.54 -29.39 -1.92
N ASP A 554 15.95 -28.34 -2.50
CA ASP A 554 14.67 -27.76 -2.08
C ASP A 554 13.50 -28.74 -2.27
N VAL A 555 13.56 -29.62 -3.28
CA VAL A 555 12.55 -30.67 -3.50
C VAL A 555 12.60 -31.68 -2.36
N TRP A 556 13.80 -32.11 -1.95
CA TRP A 556 13.95 -33.03 -0.82
C TRP A 556 13.57 -32.41 0.53
N LEU A 557 13.84 -31.11 0.72
CA LEU A 557 13.37 -30.39 1.92
C LEU A 557 11.84 -30.33 1.94
N LYS A 558 11.17 -29.93 0.85
CA LYS A 558 9.70 -29.92 0.75
C LYS A 558 9.08 -31.30 1.01
N LEU A 559 9.68 -32.37 0.50
CA LEU A 559 9.22 -33.74 0.76
C LEU A 559 9.42 -34.19 2.23
N ALA A 560 10.37 -33.61 2.95
CA ALA A 560 10.53 -33.81 4.39
C ALA A 560 9.54 -32.95 5.20
N GLU A 561 9.26 -31.72 4.77
CA GLU A 561 8.21 -30.84 5.34
C GLU A 561 6.81 -31.48 5.16
N GLU A 562 6.52 -32.04 3.98
CA GLU A 562 5.33 -32.85 3.70
C GLU A 562 5.31 -34.19 4.44
N ALA A 563 6.44 -34.70 4.92
CA ALA A 563 6.48 -35.88 5.79
C ALA A 563 6.11 -35.51 7.23
N GLU A 564 6.72 -34.46 7.77
CA GLU A 564 6.40 -33.88 9.07
C GLU A 564 4.93 -33.43 9.16
N ALA A 565 4.41 -32.73 8.15
CA ALA A 565 3.00 -32.30 8.09
C ALA A 565 1.99 -33.47 8.08
N SER A 566 2.44 -34.67 7.70
CA SER A 566 1.66 -35.92 7.75
C SER A 566 1.97 -36.79 8.98
N GLY A 567 2.71 -36.28 9.96
CA GLY A 567 3.05 -36.97 11.21
C GLY A 567 4.19 -37.98 11.12
N PHE A 568 4.79 -38.18 9.94
CA PHE A 568 5.83 -39.17 9.70
C PHE A 568 7.23 -38.58 9.96
N LEU A 569 7.60 -38.55 11.24
CA LEU A 569 8.80 -37.85 11.72
C LEU A 569 10.10 -38.59 11.37
N LYS A 570 10.10 -39.92 11.32
CA LYS A 570 11.31 -40.73 11.10
C LYS A 570 11.70 -40.76 9.62
N THR A 571 10.71 -40.77 8.73
CA THR A 571 10.94 -40.54 7.29
C THR A 571 11.50 -39.15 7.02
N ALA A 572 10.95 -38.08 7.62
CA ALA A 572 11.52 -36.73 7.49
C ALA A 572 13.00 -36.67 7.90
N GLN A 573 13.33 -37.22 9.08
CA GLN A 573 14.73 -37.35 9.54
C GLN A 573 15.62 -38.13 8.57
N ALA A 574 15.12 -39.25 8.03
CA ALA A 574 15.87 -40.10 7.11
C ALA A 574 16.09 -39.45 5.72
N ILE A 575 15.12 -38.67 5.21
CA ILE A 575 15.27 -37.86 3.99
C ILE A 575 16.44 -36.90 4.18
N ILE A 576 16.47 -36.17 5.30
CA ILE A 576 17.51 -35.18 5.60
C ILE A 576 18.89 -35.83 5.71
N ARG A 577 19.01 -36.95 6.44
CA ARG A 577 20.26 -37.73 6.58
C ARG A 577 20.92 -38.05 5.24
N ALA A 578 20.13 -38.54 4.28
CA ALA A 578 20.62 -38.87 2.94
C ALA A 578 20.94 -37.61 2.10
N THR A 579 20.05 -36.61 2.14
CA THR A 579 20.05 -35.49 1.19
C THR A 579 20.96 -34.33 1.55
N MET A 580 21.47 -34.24 2.80
CA MET A 580 22.47 -33.22 3.20
C MET A 580 23.82 -33.25 2.45
N LYS A 581 24.07 -34.21 1.55
CA LYS A 581 25.23 -34.20 0.64
C LYS A 581 24.89 -33.65 -0.76
N VAL A 582 23.62 -33.55 -1.12
CA VAL A 582 23.18 -33.17 -2.46
C VAL A 582 23.30 -31.65 -2.62
N GLY A 583 24.13 -31.20 -3.56
CA GLY A 583 24.28 -29.78 -3.91
C GLY A 583 25.08 -28.92 -2.91
N VAL A 584 25.84 -29.52 -1.97
CA VAL A 584 26.54 -28.77 -0.92
C VAL A 584 28.06 -28.97 -0.98
N GLU A 585 28.79 -27.90 -1.27
CA GLU A 585 30.25 -27.85 -1.14
C GLU A 585 30.69 -27.75 0.33
N ASN A 586 31.76 -28.47 0.69
CA ASN A 586 32.25 -28.58 2.07
C ASN A 586 32.62 -27.22 2.72
N ILE A 587 33.02 -26.22 1.92
CA ILE A 587 33.39 -24.88 2.39
C ILE A 587 32.15 -24.11 2.87
N ASN A 588 31.10 -24.09 2.04
CA ASN A 588 29.87 -23.33 2.29
C ASN A 588 28.86 -24.08 3.18
N ALA A 589 29.06 -25.38 3.40
CA ALA A 589 28.15 -26.28 4.12
C ALA A 589 27.54 -25.73 5.43
N LYS A 590 28.32 -25.06 6.29
CA LYS A 590 27.77 -24.43 7.51
C LYS A 590 26.63 -23.47 7.16
N ARG A 591 26.87 -22.57 6.20
CA ARG A 591 26.01 -21.43 5.91
C ARG A 591 24.68 -21.90 5.33
N VAL A 592 24.78 -22.76 4.32
CA VAL A 592 23.63 -23.43 3.69
C VAL A 592 22.78 -24.13 4.74
N TRP A 593 23.37 -24.97 5.60
CA TRP A 593 22.60 -25.69 6.63
C TRP A 593 21.98 -24.80 7.73
N SER A 594 22.53 -23.61 8.01
CA SER A 594 21.83 -22.63 8.86
C SER A 594 20.67 -21.95 8.13
N GLU A 595 20.88 -21.53 6.88
CA GLU A 595 19.86 -20.86 6.07
C GLU A 595 18.68 -21.81 5.75
N ASP A 596 18.95 -23.07 5.41
CA ASP A 596 17.93 -24.11 5.21
C ASP A 596 17.08 -24.33 6.49
N ALA A 597 17.72 -24.42 7.66
CA ALA A 597 17.04 -24.70 8.92
C ALA A 597 16.22 -23.49 9.41
N GLU A 598 16.72 -22.28 9.19
CA GLU A 598 15.97 -21.04 9.43
C GLU A 598 14.77 -20.92 8.48
N GLU A 599 14.90 -21.35 7.21
CA GLU A 599 13.76 -21.40 6.28
C GLU A 599 12.71 -22.45 6.71
N CYS A 600 13.11 -23.68 7.04
CA CYS A 600 12.19 -24.70 7.55
C CYS A 600 11.49 -24.26 8.85
N LEU A 601 12.18 -23.54 9.74
CA LEU A 601 11.55 -22.93 10.92
C LEU A 601 10.55 -21.84 10.55
N SER A 602 10.82 -21.01 9.53
CA SER A 602 9.88 -19.99 9.05
C SER A 602 8.61 -20.61 8.43
N ARG A 603 8.71 -21.83 7.88
CA ARG A 603 7.60 -22.64 7.37
C ARG A 603 6.88 -23.47 8.46
N GLY A 604 7.44 -23.56 9.67
CA GLY A 604 6.89 -24.30 10.80
C GLY A 604 7.34 -25.76 10.93
N SER A 605 8.29 -26.24 10.10
CA SER A 605 8.79 -27.62 10.11
C SER A 605 9.93 -27.81 11.12
N ILE A 606 9.54 -27.95 12.38
CA ILE A 606 10.43 -27.93 13.54
C ILE A 606 11.30 -29.20 13.61
N THR A 607 10.76 -30.40 13.35
CA THR A 607 11.53 -31.64 13.43
C THR A 607 12.44 -31.85 12.22
N VAL A 608 12.07 -31.30 11.04
CA VAL A 608 12.99 -31.11 9.91
C VAL A 608 14.17 -30.26 10.34
N ALA A 609 13.94 -29.07 10.91
CA ALA A 609 15.02 -28.19 11.36
C ALA A 609 15.89 -28.81 12.47
N ARG A 610 15.30 -29.52 13.44
CA ARG A 610 16.04 -30.31 14.45
C ARG A 610 16.99 -31.30 13.81
N ALA A 611 16.50 -32.12 12.88
CA ALA A 611 17.29 -33.15 12.20
C ALA A 611 18.43 -32.53 11.38
N LEU A 612 18.16 -31.41 10.72
CA LEU A 612 19.16 -30.70 9.92
C LEU A 612 20.28 -30.15 10.82
N TYR A 613 19.95 -29.54 11.97
CA TYR A 613 20.94 -29.10 12.95
C TYR A 613 21.70 -30.25 13.63
N THR A 614 21.06 -31.35 14.03
CA THR A 614 21.76 -32.46 14.68
C THR A 614 22.74 -33.15 13.75
N HIS A 615 22.36 -33.41 12.50
CA HIS A 615 23.26 -34.02 11.52
C HIS A 615 24.32 -33.04 10.98
N ALA A 616 24.03 -31.72 10.96
CA ALA A 616 25.06 -30.71 10.73
C ALA A 616 26.10 -30.69 11.87
N LEU A 617 25.66 -30.84 13.12
CA LEU A 617 26.51 -30.90 14.30
C LEU A 617 27.35 -32.18 14.40
N GLU A 618 26.83 -33.34 13.98
CA GLU A 618 27.62 -34.59 13.86
C GLU A 618 28.87 -34.37 12.99
N ARG A 619 28.77 -33.55 11.93
CA ARG A 619 29.89 -33.18 11.05
C ARG A 619 30.71 -31.99 11.56
N LEU A 620 30.08 -31.01 12.22
CA LEU A 620 30.67 -29.70 12.56
C LEU A 620 30.68 -29.41 14.08
N ARG A 621 31.02 -30.43 14.87
CA ARG A 621 30.96 -30.46 16.36
C ARG A 621 31.58 -29.25 17.09
N THR A 622 32.55 -28.57 16.48
CA THR A 622 33.33 -27.47 17.08
C THR A 622 32.72 -26.06 16.87
N LYS A 623 31.66 -25.91 16.07
CA LYS A 623 31.16 -24.59 15.67
C LYS A 623 30.02 -24.10 16.59
N LYS A 624 30.37 -23.28 17.60
CA LYS A 624 29.43 -22.76 18.63
C LYS A 624 28.08 -22.23 18.11
N SER A 625 28.03 -21.64 16.91
CA SER A 625 26.80 -21.07 16.35
C SER A 625 25.72 -22.11 16.02
N LEU A 626 26.09 -23.34 15.64
CA LEU A 626 25.10 -24.39 15.37
C LEU A 626 24.52 -24.93 16.68
N TRP A 627 25.34 -25.05 17.72
CA TRP A 627 24.89 -25.43 19.06
C TRP A 627 23.95 -24.38 19.66
N LEU A 628 24.24 -23.09 19.47
CA LEU A 628 23.35 -22.00 19.86
C LEU A 628 22.03 -22.05 19.08
N ALA A 629 22.06 -22.16 17.75
CA ALA A 629 20.84 -22.25 16.94
C ALA A 629 19.94 -23.45 17.30
N LEU A 630 20.53 -24.62 17.61
CA LEU A 630 19.77 -25.77 18.09
C LEU A 630 19.23 -25.58 19.51
N ALA A 631 19.99 -24.94 20.42
CA ALA A 631 19.49 -24.60 21.75
C ALA A 631 18.37 -23.52 21.70
N ASP A 632 18.47 -22.56 20.77
CA ASP A 632 17.44 -21.55 20.50
C ASP A 632 16.19 -22.16 19.86
N LEU A 633 16.32 -23.23 19.07
CA LEU A 633 15.19 -24.04 18.59
C LEU A 633 14.52 -24.77 19.76
N GLU A 634 15.28 -25.52 20.56
CA GLU A 634 14.72 -26.32 21.65
C GLU A 634 14.22 -25.48 22.84
N THR A 635 14.66 -24.23 23.03
CA THR A 635 14.04 -23.29 23.99
C THR A 635 12.68 -22.75 23.50
N LYS A 636 12.46 -22.65 22.18
CA LYS A 636 11.21 -22.15 21.59
C LYS A 636 10.15 -23.23 21.35
N HIS A 637 10.60 -24.44 21.00
CA HIS A 637 9.72 -25.51 20.52
C HIS A 637 10.01 -26.89 21.15
N GLY A 638 10.94 -26.98 22.09
CA GLY A 638 11.47 -28.23 22.65
C GLY A 638 10.91 -28.61 24.01
N THR A 639 11.10 -29.88 24.35
CA THR A 639 10.93 -30.34 25.74
C THR A 639 12.15 -29.92 26.56
N ARG A 640 11.92 -29.61 27.85
CA ARG A 640 12.98 -29.15 28.77
C ARG A 640 14.16 -30.15 28.86
N GLU A 641 13.89 -31.45 28.66
CA GLU A 641 14.89 -32.52 28.56
C GLU A 641 15.66 -32.55 27.24
N ALA A 642 15.00 -32.31 26.09
CA ALA A 642 15.68 -32.33 24.80
C ALA A 642 16.74 -31.24 24.73
N LEU A 643 16.39 -30.04 25.23
CA LEU A 643 17.33 -28.93 25.40
C LEU A 643 18.50 -29.29 26.33
N GLU A 644 18.25 -29.97 27.47
CA GLU A 644 19.32 -30.44 28.35
C GLU A 644 20.24 -31.47 27.66
N LYS A 645 19.66 -32.47 26.99
CA LYS A 645 20.38 -33.51 26.23
C LYS A 645 21.19 -32.91 25.06
N VAL A 646 20.75 -31.77 24.51
CA VAL A 646 21.53 -30.95 23.56
C VAL A 646 22.65 -30.19 24.26
N LEU A 647 22.36 -29.50 25.37
CA LEU A 647 23.33 -28.65 26.07
C LEU A 647 24.47 -29.45 26.71
N GLN A 648 24.21 -30.65 27.26
CA GLN A 648 25.26 -31.56 27.74
C GLN A 648 26.20 -32.01 26.61
N LYS A 649 25.66 -32.29 25.41
CA LYS A 649 26.45 -32.60 24.20
C LYS A 649 27.21 -31.37 23.68
N ALA A 650 26.61 -30.19 23.80
CA ALA A 650 27.21 -28.92 23.41
C ALA A 650 28.41 -28.57 24.29
N VAL A 651 28.24 -28.67 25.61
CA VAL A 651 29.28 -28.48 26.63
C VAL A 651 30.48 -29.39 26.39
N THR A 652 30.24 -30.70 26.22
CA THR A 652 31.30 -31.69 25.99
C THR A 652 32.01 -31.53 24.64
N CYS A 653 31.35 -30.98 23.62
CA CYS A 653 31.95 -30.73 22.30
C CYS A 653 32.58 -29.33 22.15
N CYS A 654 32.20 -28.35 22.99
CA CYS A 654 32.60 -26.95 22.89
C CYS A 654 32.86 -26.34 24.29
N PRO A 655 33.84 -26.83 25.07
CA PRO A 655 34.06 -26.36 26.44
C PRO A 655 34.42 -24.87 26.52
N LYS A 656 35.06 -24.29 25.49
CA LYS A 656 35.46 -22.87 25.41
C LYS A 656 34.32 -21.88 25.03
N ALA A 657 33.06 -22.25 25.27
CA ALA A 657 31.90 -21.51 24.78
C ALA A 657 30.95 -21.11 25.92
N ASP A 658 31.36 -20.09 26.68
CA ASP A 658 30.67 -19.53 27.86
C ASP A 658 29.14 -19.46 27.73
N VAL A 659 28.63 -19.01 26.59
CA VAL A 659 27.17 -18.86 26.35
C VAL A 659 26.42 -20.19 26.50
N LEU A 660 27.01 -21.32 26.07
CA LEU A 660 26.39 -22.64 26.19
C LEU A 660 26.37 -23.12 27.65
N TRP A 661 27.43 -22.86 28.42
CA TRP A 661 27.45 -23.08 29.86
C TRP A 661 26.41 -22.22 30.60
N LEU A 662 26.28 -20.96 30.21
CA LEU A 662 25.27 -20.04 30.76
C LEU A 662 23.84 -20.48 30.44
N MET A 663 23.58 -21.00 29.23
CA MET A 663 22.30 -21.62 28.88
C MET A 663 22.03 -22.89 29.69
N ALA A 664 23.03 -23.76 29.88
CA ALA A 664 22.90 -24.97 30.70
C ALA A 664 22.61 -24.65 32.17
N ALA A 665 23.36 -23.71 32.77
CA ALA A 665 23.13 -23.27 34.14
C ALA A 665 21.75 -22.60 34.30
N LYS A 666 21.34 -21.75 33.35
CA LYS A 666 20.00 -21.13 33.33
C LYS A 666 18.90 -22.19 33.23
N GLN A 667 19.08 -23.24 32.42
CA GLN A 667 18.09 -24.29 32.25
C GLN A 667 17.86 -25.10 33.54
N GLN A 668 18.92 -25.49 34.27
CA GLN A 668 18.74 -26.17 35.57
C GLN A 668 18.15 -25.22 36.62
N TRP A 669 18.56 -23.95 36.63
CA TRP A 669 17.99 -22.95 37.54
C TRP A 669 16.48 -22.73 37.31
N LEU A 670 16.03 -22.75 36.04
CA LEU A 670 14.60 -22.71 35.70
C LEU A 670 13.81 -23.97 36.08
N LYS A 671 14.47 -25.10 36.41
CA LYS A 671 13.83 -26.26 37.05
C LYS A 671 13.74 -26.14 38.58
N GLY A 672 14.44 -25.17 39.18
CA GLY A 672 14.68 -25.10 40.63
C GLY A 672 15.95 -25.83 41.11
N ASP A 673 16.68 -26.53 40.24
CA ASP A 673 17.89 -27.30 40.58
C ASP A 673 19.14 -26.41 40.77
N ILE A 674 19.09 -25.53 41.77
CA ILE A 674 20.17 -24.59 42.12
C ILE A 674 21.51 -25.32 42.29
N ASN A 675 21.52 -26.51 42.91
CA ASN A 675 22.74 -27.29 43.13
C ASN A 675 23.29 -27.94 41.86
N ALA A 676 22.46 -28.26 40.87
CA ALA A 676 22.93 -28.70 39.55
C ALA A 676 23.49 -27.51 38.75
N ALA A 677 22.83 -26.35 38.80
CA ALA A 677 23.34 -25.11 38.20
C ALA A 677 24.71 -24.70 38.78
N ARG A 678 24.89 -24.81 40.12
CA ARG A 678 26.18 -24.60 40.79
C ARG A 678 27.28 -25.55 40.30
N ARG A 679 26.98 -26.85 40.10
CA ARG A 679 27.94 -27.84 39.55
C ARG A 679 28.35 -27.48 38.12
N ILE A 680 27.38 -27.20 37.25
CA ILE A 680 27.62 -26.79 35.85
C ILE A 680 28.46 -25.50 35.79
N LEU A 681 28.25 -24.55 36.69
CA LEU A 681 29.09 -23.34 36.76
C LEU A 681 30.49 -23.62 37.30
N ALA A 682 30.67 -24.56 38.23
CA ALA A 682 31.99 -24.99 38.70
C ALA A 682 32.79 -25.73 37.60
N GLU A 683 32.14 -26.59 36.83
CA GLU A 683 32.71 -27.22 35.63
C GLU A 683 33.06 -26.17 34.55
N ALA A 684 32.19 -25.17 34.36
CA ALA A 684 32.45 -24.05 33.47
C ALA A 684 33.68 -23.23 33.90
N PHE A 685 33.90 -23.05 35.21
CA PHE A 685 35.11 -22.40 35.74
C PHE A 685 36.38 -23.22 35.47
N SER A 686 36.37 -24.55 35.65
CA SER A 686 37.56 -25.38 35.37
C SER A 686 37.95 -25.43 33.89
N HIS A 687 37.03 -25.09 32.98
CA HIS A 687 37.30 -24.96 31.55
C HIS A 687 37.56 -23.52 31.08
N ASN A 688 37.07 -22.51 31.79
CA ASN A 688 37.09 -21.09 31.38
C ASN A 688 37.43 -20.16 32.56
N GLU A 689 38.60 -20.34 33.17
CA GLU A 689 39.04 -19.62 34.39
C GLU A 689 39.00 -18.08 34.26
N ASN A 690 39.14 -17.56 33.04
CA ASN A 690 39.20 -16.13 32.74
C ASN A 690 37.85 -15.52 32.28
N SER A 691 36.74 -16.26 32.31
CA SER A 691 35.45 -15.75 31.82
C SER A 691 34.73 -14.85 32.83
N GLU A 692 34.67 -13.56 32.53
CA GLU A 692 33.84 -12.60 33.26
C GLU A 692 32.36 -13.05 33.30
N ALA A 693 31.81 -13.50 32.18
CA ALA A 693 30.39 -13.78 32.03
C ALA A 693 29.91 -14.96 32.90
N ILE A 694 30.71 -16.05 32.96
CA ILE A 694 30.45 -17.18 33.87
C ILE A 694 30.51 -16.68 35.33
N SER A 695 31.51 -15.86 35.65
CA SER A 695 31.70 -15.37 37.01
C SER A 695 30.56 -14.48 37.51
N LEU A 696 30.07 -13.57 36.66
CA LEU A 696 28.93 -12.70 37.00
C LEU A 696 27.61 -13.46 37.04
N ALA A 697 27.44 -14.52 36.25
CA ALA A 697 26.26 -15.37 36.33
C ALA A 697 26.21 -16.21 37.62
N ALA A 698 27.36 -16.72 38.10
CA ALA A 698 27.45 -17.38 39.39
C ALA A 698 27.13 -16.40 40.55
N VAL A 699 27.67 -15.18 40.51
CA VAL A 699 27.31 -14.11 41.48
C VAL A 699 25.82 -13.78 41.42
N LYS A 700 25.23 -13.68 40.22
CA LYS A 700 23.78 -13.46 40.05
C LYS A 700 22.95 -14.58 40.69
N LEU A 701 23.32 -15.84 40.46
CA LEU A 701 22.64 -17.01 41.01
C LEU A 701 22.67 -17.02 42.54
N GLU A 702 23.82 -16.78 43.18
CA GLU A 702 23.88 -16.71 44.65
C GLU A 702 23.10 -15.50 45.20
N ARG A 703 23.14 -14.35 44.52
CA ARG A 703 22.42 -13.12 44.90
C ARG A 703 20.90 -13.28 44.83
N GLU A 704 20.36 -13.98 43.83
CA GLU A 704 18.91 -14.21 43.70
C GLU A 704 18.40 -15.36 44.60
N ASN A 705 19.31 -16.17 45.15
CA ASN A 705 19.03 -17.14 46.21
C ASN A 705 19.36 -16.61 47.64
N ASN A 706 19.60 -15.30 47.79
CA ASN A 706 19.96 -14.61 49.05
C ASN A 706 21.25 -15.09 49.75
N GLU A 707 22.12 -15.83 49.07
CA GLU A 707 23.41 -16.35 49.58
C GLU A 707 24.53 -15.29 49.49
N PHE A 708 24.24 -14.10 50.03
CA PHE A 708 25.06 -12.89 49.84
C PHE A 708 26.50 -13.02 50.36
N GLU A 709 26.76 -13.82 51.40
CA GLU A 709 28.12 -14.11 51.84
C GLU A 709 28.95 -14.87 50.80
N ARG A 710 28.34 -15.86 50.14
CA ARG A 710 29.00 -16.64 49.09
C ARG A 710 29.24 -15.76 47.87
N ALA A 711 28.27 -14.90 47.53
CA ALA A 711 28.44 -13.88 46.51
C ALA A 711 29.58 -12.89 46.86
N ARG A 712 29.68 -12.39 48.10
CA ARG A 712 30.80 -11.54 48.59
C ARG A 712 32.15 -12.25 48.48
N LYS A 713 32.24 -13.53 48.90
CA LYS A 713 33.46 -14.35 48.81
C LYS A 713 33.87 -14.60 47.35
N LEU A 714 32.90 -14.92 46.48
CA LEU A 714 33.11 -15.09 45.04
C LEU A 714 33.58 -13.78 44.39
N LEU A 715 32.93 -12.63 44.69
CA LEU A 715 33.30 -11.31 44.19
C LEU A 715 34.67 -10.80 44.68
N LYS A 716 35.18 -11.30 45.81
CA LYS A 716 36.57 -11.05 46.22
C LYS A 716 37.54 -11.84 45.35
N ARG A 717 37.28 -13.13 45.12
CA ARG A 717 38.09 -13.98 44.21
C ARG A 717 38.04 -13.50 42.75
N THR A 718 36.88 -13.11 42.23
CA THR A 718 36.77 -12.66 40.84
C THR A 718 37.43 -11.30 40.62
N ARG A 719 37.47 -10.39 41.61
CA ARG A 719 38.27 -9.16 41.49
C ARG A 719 39.78 -9.41 41.45
N GLN A 720 40.26 -10.47 42.12
CA GLN A 720 41.67 -10.89 42.07
C GLN A 720 42.03 -11.52 40.71
N ASN A 721 41.16 -12.41 40.18
CA ASN A 721 41.41 -13.11 38.92
C ASN A 721 41.08 -12.27 37.67
N ILE A 722 39.99 -11.50 37.71
CA ILE A 722 39.36 -10.82 36.57
C ILE A 722 39.10 -9.36 36.99
N ASN A 723 40.14 -8.54 36.92
CA ASN A 723 40.08 -7.12 37.29
C ASN A 723 39.37 -6.26 36.22
N THR A 724 38.11 -6.55 35.90
CA THR A 724 37.28 -5.72 35.02
C THR A 724 36.35 -4.80 35.82
N ALA A 725 36.18 -3.56 35.34
CA ALA A 725 35.28 -2.56 35.91
C ALA A 725 33.82 -3.05 36.14
N ASN A 726 33.34 -4.01 35.33
CA ASN A 726 32.02 -4.63 35.51
C ASN A 726 31.93 -5.47 36.80
N VAL A 727 32.98 -6.19 37.16
CA VAL A 727 33.06 -7.01 38.38
C VAL A 727 33.07 -6.11 39.61
N TRP A 728 33.85 -5.03 39.57
CA TRP A 728 33.82 -3.98 40.59
C TRP A 728 32.44 -3.35 40.73
N MET A 729 31.82 -2.94 39.62
CA MET A 729 30.44 -2.43 39.60
C MET A 729 29.46 -3.41 40.24
N GLN A 730 29.51 -4.72 39.95
CA GLN A 730 28.62 -5.70 40.58
C GLN A 730 28.93 -5.92 42.07
N SER A 731 30.19 -5.77 42.52
CA SER A 731 30.50 -5.79 43.95
C SER A 731 29.90 -4.60 44.69
N ILE A 732 30.07 -3.38 44.17
CA ILE A 732 29.46 -2.16 44.72
C ILE A 732 27.93 -2.26 44.69
N GLN A 733 27.37 -2.84 43.62
CA GLN A 733 25.93 -3.00 43.46
C GLN A 733 25.33 -4.08 44.40
N LEU A 734 26.12 -5.05 44.86
CA LEU A 734 25.71 -5.99 45.91
C LEU A 734 25.67 -5.30 47.28
N GLU A 735 26.70 -4.54 47.65
CA GLU A 735 26.70 -3.84 48.95
C GLU A 735 25.59 -2.76 48.99
N ARG A 736 25.33 -2.07 47.86
CA ARG A 736 24.19 -1.16 47.69
C ARG A 736 22.82 -1.86 47.78
N GLN A 737 22.72 -3.15 47.45
CA GLN A 737 21.49 -3.93 47.65
C GLN A 737 21.29 -4.33 49.12
N LEU A 738 22.38 -4.57 49.86
CA LEU A 738 22.35 -4.90 51.29
C LEU A 738 22.12 -3.66 52.19
N GLY A 739 22.42 -2.46 51.68
CA GLY A 739 22.31 -1.20 52.41
C GLY A 739 23.60 -0.76 53.10
N ASP A 740 24.72 -1.47 52.88
CA ASP A 740 26.04 -1.15 53.43
C ASP A 740 26.71 -0.03 52.60
N TYR A 741 26.10 1.17 52.58
CA TYR A 741 26.50 2.27 51.69
C TYR A 741 27.95 2.75 51.92
N ASP A 742 28.43 2.83 53.17
CA ASP A 742 29.82 3.23 53.46
C ASP A 742 30.84 2.27 52.82
N ALA A 743 30.58 0.96 52.91
CA ALA A 743 31.39 -0.07 52.27
C ALA A 743 31.29 0.01 50.73
N ALA A 744 30.09 0.30 50.21
CA ALA A 744 29.88 0.51 48.77
C ALA A 744 30.64 1.74 48.24
N ILE A 745 30.73 2.82 49.02
CA ILE A 745 31.47 4.04 48.68
C ILE A 745 32.99 3.76 48.71
N ALA A 746 33.50 3.09 49.74
CA ALA A 746 34.92 2.70 49.80
C ALA A 746 35.32 1.81 48.61
N LEU A 747 34.49 0.82 48.25
CA LEU A 747 34.68 -0.02 47.06
C LEU A 747 34.55 0.77 45.75
N ALA A 748 33.72 1.82 45.69
CA ALA A 748 33.61 2.69 44.54
C ALA A 748 34.87 3.58 44.37
N ASP A 749 35.45 4.07 45.46
CA ASP A 749 36.71 4.82 45.45
C ASP A 749 37.90 3.94 45.03
N GLU A 750 37.98 2.69 45.50
CA GLU A 750 38.96 1.69 45.01
C GLU A 750 38.77 1.42 43.51
N ALA A 751 37.54 1.14 43.09
CA ALA A 751 37.22 0.81 41.71
C ALA A 751 37.49 1.98 40.76
N VAL A 752 37.17 3.21 41.16
CA VAL A 752 37.45 4.41 40.36
C VAL A 752 38.94 4.67 40.23
N LYS A 753 39.75 4.47 41.30
CA LYS A 753 41.22 4.60 41.22
C LYS A 753 41.82 3.65 40.17
N GLN A 754 41.32 2.41 40.09
CA GLN A 754 41.78 1.41 39.12
C GLN A 754 41.18 1.59 37.70
N HIS A 755 39.91 1.98 37.59
CA HIS A 755 39.14 1.99 36.33
C HIS A 755 38.56 3.37 35.99
N GLN A 756 39.40 4.40 36.04
CA GLN A 756 39.03 5.82 35.86
C GLN A 756 38.25 6.12 34.57
N THR A 757 38.49 5.34 33.51
CA THR A 757 37.88 5.49 32.18
C THR A 757 36.47 4.91 32.05
N PHE A 758 35.96 4.21 33.08
CA PHE A 758 34.67 3.53 33.02
C PHE A 758 33.56 4.36 33.68
N ALA A 759 32.90 5.18 32.86
CA ALA A 759 31.84 6.12 33.27
C ALA A 759 30.73 5.57 34.18
N LYS A 760 30.42 4.25 34.11
CA LYS A 760 29.36 3.65 34.93
C LYS A 760 29.77 3.43 36.40
N LEU A 761 31.06 3.34 36.72
CA LEU A 761 31.53 3.39 38.11
C LEU A 761 31.31 4.78 38.71
N TRP A 762 31.64 5.85 37.97
CA TRP A 762 31.33 7.23 38.36
C TRP A 762 29.82 7.46 38.55
N MET A 763 28.97 6.90 37.68
CA MET A 763 27.51 6.96 37.84
C MET A 763 27.03 6.28 39.13
N VAL A 764 27.56 5.09 39.47
CA VAL A 764 27.18 4.39 40.71
C VAL A 764 27.72 5.11 41.95
N ARG A 765 28.96 5.64 41.91
CA ARG A 765 29.57 6.45 42.99
C ARG A 765 28.73 7.68 43.32
N GLY A 766 28.33 8.46 42.30
CA GLY A 766 27.45 9.61 42.50
C GLY A 766 26.08 9.23 43.08
N GLN A 767 25.45 8.16 42.56
CA GLN A 767 24.16 7.68 43.08
C GLN A 767 24.21 7.19 44.54
N LEU A 768 25.33 6.62 45.00
CA LEU A 768 25.50 6.24 46.41
C LEU A 768 25.38 7.46 47.34
N HIS A 769 25.92 8.62 46.93
CA HIS A 769 25.78 9.88 47.68
C HIS A 769 24.37 10.51 47.55
N GLU A 770 23.63 10.25 46.46
CA GLU A 770 22.22 10.69 46.32
C GLU A 770 21.23 9.87 47.18
N GLU A 771 21.52 8.58 47.38
CA GLU A 771 20.69 7.61 48.11
C GLU A 771 21.05 7.45 49.60
N HIS A 772 22.19 8.00 50.05
CA HIS A 772 22.72 7.77 51.39
C HIS A 772 21.71 8.14 52.50
N PRO A 773 21.23 7.20 53.33
CA PRO A 773 20.11 7.45 54.25
C PRO A 773 20.36 8.54 55.30
N THR A 774 21.63 8.76 55.70
CA THR A 774 22.03 9.64 56.81
C THR A 774 22.92 10.82 56.40
N GLN A 775 23.39 10.88 55.14
CA GLN A 775 24.31 11.92 54.63
C GLN A 775 24.02 12.21 53.15
N ARG A 776 22.84 12.77 52.87
CA ARG A 776 22.33 12.96 51.49
C ARG A 776 22.99 14.15 50.79
N ASP A 777 24.28 14.02 50.51
CA ASP A 777 25.14 15.09 50.04
C ASP A 777 25.08 15.27 48.51
N LEU A 778 23.99 15.87 48.04
CA LEU A 778 23.83 16.20 46.60
C LEU A 778 24.96 17.10 46.06
N ALA A 779 25.66 17.86 46.91
CA ALA A 779 26.85 18.61 46.54
C ALA A 779 28.04 17.69 46.22
N ARG A 780 28.36 16.74 47.10
CA ARG A 780 29.40 15.72 46.86
C ARG A 780 29.07 14.87 45.64
N ALA A 781 27.79 14.51 45.44
CA ALA A 781 27.35 13.84 44.22
C ALA A 781 27.67 14.67 42.96
N ILE A 782 27.34 15.96 42.93
CA ILE A 782 27.65 16.87 41.81
C ILE A 782 29.17 16.97 41.56
N ASP A 783 30.00 17.03 42.60
CA ASP A 783 31.46 17.08 42.42
C ASP A 783 32.01 15.74 41.90
N VAL A 784 31.53 14.59 42.38
CA VAL A 784 31.85 13.26 41.83
C VAL A 784 31.42 13.13 40.36
N PHE A 785 30.25 13.65 39.98
CA PHE A 785 29.84 13.70 38.58
C PHE A 785 30.72 14.66 37.76
N ARG A 786 31.11 15.82 38.32
CA ARG A 786 32.02 16.78 37.67
C ARG A 786 33.38 16.14 37.38
N GLU A 787 34.02 15.51 38.37
CA GLU A 787 35.23 14.68 38.22
C GLU A 787 35.03 13.64 37.10
N GLY A 788 33.95 12.87 37.18
CA GLY A 788 33.59 11.86 36.19
C GLY A 788 33.46 12.42 34.78
N THR A 789 32.89 13.61 34.57
CA THR A 789 32.77 14.22 33.22
C THR A 789 34.09 14.77 32.67
N VAL A 790 35.11 15.01 33.52
CA VAL A 790 36.47 15.34 33.07
C VAL A 790 37.19 14.06 32.62
N CYS A 791 37.07 12.97 33.38
CA CYS A 791 37.66 11.67 33.06
C CYS A 791 36.96 10.97 31.87
N CYS A 792 35.63 11.10 31.77
CA CYS A 792 34.76 10.42 30.80
C CYS A 792 33.90 11.43 30.00
N PRO A 793 34.48 12.35 29.22
CA PRO A 793 33.73 13.43 28.55
C PRO A 793 32.74 12.92 27.49
N ARG A 794 32.93 11.71 26.96
CA ARG A 794 32.11 11.12 25.86
C ARG A 794 30.84 10.41 26.35
N SER A 795 30.70 10.10 27.64
CA SER A 795 29.57 9.28 28.14
C SER A 795 28.33 10.11 28.45
N VAL A 796 27.39 10.15 27.51
CA VAL A 796 26.10 10.87 27.64
C VAL A 796 25.34 10.55 28.95
N PRO A 797 25.18 9.28 29.39
CA PRO A 797 24.46 8.99 30.63
C PRO A 797 25.06 9.63 31.90
N LEU A 798 26.37 9.88 31.93
CA LEU A 798 27.04 10.52 33.07
C LEU A 798 26.72 12.03 33.14
N TRP A 799 26.66 12.69 31.98
CA TRP A 799 26.14 14.06 31.88
C TRP A 799 24.67 14.13 32.29
N LEU A 800 23.85 13.17 31.87
CA LEU A 800 22.44 13.08 32.27
C LEU A 800 22.27 12.88 33.77
N CYS A 801 23.15 12.11 34.44
CA CYS A 801 23.15 12.03 35.91
C CYS A 801 23.37 13.40 36.55
N TRP A 802 24.45 14.12 36.22
CA TRP A 802 24.70 15.47 36.76
C TRP A 802 23.51 16.42 36.52
N VAL A 803 22.97 16.43 35.29
CA VAL A 803 21.82 17.25 34.92
C VAL A 803 20.57 16.91 35.73
N ASN A 804 20.35 15.62 36.06
CA ASN A 804 19.28 15.20 36.95
C ASN A 804 19.49 15.61 38.42
N CYS A 805 20.74 15.74 38.89
CA CYS A 805 21.03 16.30 40.22
C CYS A 805 20.70 17.80 40.27
N GLU A 806 21.17 18.57 39.28
CA GLU A 806 20.89 20.02 39.18
C GLU A 806 19.37 20.29 39.02
N ARG A 807 18.68 19.46 38.23
CA ARG A 807 17.21 19.43 38.11
C ARG A 807 16.52 19.10 39.43
N SER A 808 17.03 18.14 40.21
CA SER A 808 16.51 17.80 41.55
C SER A 808 16.72 18.94 42.55
N GLN A 809 17.79 19.74 42.39
CA GLN A 809 17.99 21.01 43.12
C GLN A 809 17.22 22.20 42.53
N LYS A 810 16.47 22.02 41.42
CA LYS A 810 15.78 23.07 40.65
C LYS A 810 16.71 24.19 40.12
N ASN A 811 18.01 23.92 39.99
CA ASN A 811 19.02 24.85 39.47
C ASN A 811 18.99 24.92 37.92
N TRP A 812 17.85 25.29 37.33
CA TRP A 812 17.63 25.23 35.87
C TRP A 812 18.74 25.90 35.05
N ASN A 813 19.27 27.04 35.51
CA ASN A 813 20.34 27.76 34.81
C ASN A 813 21.69 27.03 34.84
N ARG A 814 22.00 26.29 35.92
CA ARG A 814 23.17 25.39 35.96
C ARG A 814 22.94 24.17 35.07
N ALA A 815 21.76 23.56 35.14
CA ALA A 815 21.40 22.41 34.30
C ALA A 815 21.51 22.73 32.79
N ARG A 816 21.03 23.91 32.36
CA ARG A 816 21.23 24.45 31.00
C ARG A 816 22.72 24.59 30.65
N ALA A 817 23.51 25.24 31.49
CA ALA A 817 24.94 25.44 31.25
C ALA A 817 25.72 24.11 31.19
N VAL A 818 25.35 23.12 32.01
CA VAL A 818 25.91 21.76 31.97
C VAL A 818 25.51 21.04 30.68
N LEU A 819 24.27 21.18 30.21
CA LEU A 819 23.83 20.58 28.94
C LEU A 819 24.51 21.20 27.72
N GLU A 820 24.67 22.52 27.64
CA GLU A 820 25.43 23.14 26.54
C GLU A 820 26.91 22.74 26.59
N LYS A 821 27.52 22.67 27.79
CA LYS A 821 28.87 22.11 27.97
C LYS A 821 28.95 20.65 27.52
N ALA A 822 27.92 19.84 27.77
CA ALA A 822 27.84 18.45 27.36
C ALA A 822 27.73 18.32 25.83
N LYS A 823 26.87 19.13 25.17
CA LYS A 823 26.75 19.17 23.69
C LYS A 823 28.05 19.56 23.01
N LEU A 824 28.81 20.50 23.57
CA LEU A 824 30.14 20.88 23.07
C LEU A 824 31.17 19.75 23.17
N ARG A 825 30.95 18.75 24.04
CA ARG A 825 31.81 17.56 24.18
C ARG A 825 31.27 16.34 23.43
N VAL A 826 29.95 16.24 23.27
CA VAL A 826 29.25 15.19 22.51
C VAL A 826 28.21 15.85 21.59
N PRO A 827 28.62 16.33 20.41
CA PRO A 827 27.67 16.83 19.42
C PRO A 827 26.75 15.69 18.95
N ASN A 828 25.53 16.06 18.56
CA ASN A 828 24.53 15.21 17.89
C ASN A 828 24.01 14.00 18.70
N SER A 829 24.17 13.96 20.03
CA SER A 829 23.50 12.95 20.87
C SER A 829 22.04 13.34 21.18
N PRO A 830 21.03 12.51 20.84
CA PRO A 830 19.63 12.88 21.00
C PRO A 830 19.16 12.92 22.46
N GLU A 831 19.75 12.12 23.35
CA GLU A 831 19.37 12.06 24.77
C GLU A 831 19.65 13.39 25.51
N LEU A 832 20.75 14.09 25.18
CA LEU A 832 21.06 15.42 25.73
C LEU A 832 20.07 16.49 25.23
N TRP A 833 19.63 16.39 23.97
CA TRP A 833 18.61 17.29 23.43
C TRP A 833 17.25 17.08 24.09
N LEU A 834 16.83 15.83 24.26
CA LEU A 834 15.61 15.47 24.98
C LEU A 834 15.66 15.96 26.44
N ALA A 835 16.79 15.80 27.13
CA ALA A 835 16.96 16.28 28.49
C ALA A 835 16.84 17.82 28.61
N LEU A 836 17.31 18.57 27.60
CA LEU A 836 17.08 20.01 27.55
C LEU A 836 15.60 20.34 27.32
N VAL A 837 14.94 19.66 26.37
CA VAL A 837 13.51 19.83 26.12
C VAL A 837 12.68 19.59 27.38
N GLN A 838 12.96 18.53 28.14
CA GLN A 838 12.28 18.24 29.41
C GLN A 838 12.53 19.33 30.48
N ILE A 839 13.76 19.87 30.56
CA ILE A 839 14.06 21.02 31.45
C ILE A 839 13.28 22.28 31.06
N GLU A 840 13.14 22.58 29.77
CA GLU A 840 12.35 23.75 29.34
C GLU A 840 10.85 23.55 29.65
N ILE A 841 10.31 22.34 29.45
CA ILE A 841 8.94 21.97 29.85
C ILE A 841 8.74 22.15 31.36
N GLU A 842 9.65 21.63 32.19
CA GLU A 842 9.56 21.73 33.66
C GLU A 842 9.84 23.14 34.21
N SER A 843 10.49 23.99 33.42
CA SER A 843 10.60 25.43 33.70
C SER A 843 9.33 26.22 33.32
N GLY A 844 8.33 25.58 32.70
CA GLY A 844 7.07 26.16 32.24
C GLY A 844 7.10 26.78 30.84
N ASN A 845 8.28 26.90 30.22
CA ASN A 845 8.48 27.67 28.98
C ASN A 845 8.20 26.83 27.72
N ARG A 846 6.93 26.50 27.45
CA ARG A 846 6.53 25.63 26.32
C ARG A 846 7.02 26.13 24.95
N GLU A 847 7.00 27.44 24.70
CA GLU A 847 7.51 28.04 23.45
C GLU A 847 9.03 27.83 23.28
N VAL A 848 9.79 27.99 24.36
CA VAL A 848 11.23 27.71 24.36
C VAL A 848 11.49 26.21 24.16
N ALA A 849 10.69 25.34 24.78
CA ALA A 849 10.76 23.90 24.57
C ALA A 849 10.47 23.51 23.10
N GLN A 850 9.45 24.11 22.46
CA GLN A 850 9.17 23.94 21.02
C GLN A 850 10.37 24.41 20.16
N HIS A 851 10.95 25.59 20.44
CA HIS A 851 12.10 26.07 19.69
C HIS A 851 13.34 25.19 19.87
N VAL A 852 13.58 24.69 21.09
CA VAL A 852 14.66 23.72 21.39
C VAL A 852 14.40 22.39 20.69
N ALA A 853 13.16 21.89 20.65
CA ALA A 853 12.79 20.69 19.91
C ALA A 853 13.00 20.85 18.40
N ALA A 854 12.67 22.01 17.82
CA ALA A 854 12.95 22.30 16.41
C ALA A 854 14.47 22.34 16.12
N LYS A 855 15.27 22.96 17.00
CA LYS A 855 16.75 22.93 16.93
C LYS A 855 17.30 21.50 17.07
N ALA A 856 16.72 20.69 17.95
CA ALA A 856 17.08 19.30 18.16
C ALA A 856 16.79 18.42 16.93
N ILE A 857 15.63 18.62 16.28
CA ILE A 857 15.28 17.95 15.02
C ILE A 857 16.22 18.37 13.88
N GLN A 858 16.64 19.64 13.82
CA GLN A 858 17.64 20.10 12.83
C GLN A 858 19.01 19.44 13.04
N ALA A 859 19.44 19.25 14.29
CA ALA A 859 20.70 18.58 14.62
C ALA A 859 20.64 17.04 14.49
N CYS A 860 19.49 16.44 14.75
CA CYS A 860 19.29 14.99 14.86
C CYS A 860 17.99 14.54 14.15
N PRO A 861 17.87 14.70 12.81
CA PRO A 861 16.61 14.49 12.08
C PRO A 861 16.08 13.05 12.10
N ASN A 862 16.96 12.06 12.33
CA ASN A 862 16.61 10.63 12.31
C ASN A 862 16.35 10.05 13.72
N ALA A 863 16.33 10.86 14.78
CA ALA A 863 16.21 10.38 16.16
C ALA A 863 14.75 10.44 16.65
N GLY A 864 14.01 9.33 16.56
CA GLY A 864 12.58 9.29 16.86
C GLY A 864 12.20 9.62 18.30
N ILE A 865 13.13 9.52 19.27
CA ILE A 865 12.87 9.94 20.65
C ILE A 865 12.63 11.46 20.75
N ILE A 866 13.32 12.28 19.94
CA ILE A 866 13.09 13.73 19.88
C ILE A 866 11.74 14.01 19.20
N TRP A 867 11.44 13.30 18.11
CA TRP A 867 10.16 13.43 17.42
C TRP A 867 8.96 13.04 18.31
N ALA A 868 9.11 12.01 19.14
CA ALA A 868 8.06 11.58 20.08
C ALA A 868 7.68 12.71 21.06
N GLU A 869 8.65 13.38 21.68
CA GLU A 869 8.39 14.53 22.56
C GLU A 869 7.90 15.76 21.75
N ALA A 870 8.46 16.00 20.56
CA ALA A 870 8.03 17.10 19.69
C ALA A 870 6.56 16.99 19.26
N ILE A 871 6.06 15.77 19.00
CA ILE A 871 4.64 15.51 18.70
C ILE A 871 3.73 15.98 19.84
N PHE A 872 4.11 15.80 21.11
CA PHE A 872 3.31 16.27 22.25
C PHE A 872 3.52 17.76 22.59
N LEU A 873 4.56 18.39 22.05
CA LEU A 873 4.82 19.83 22.16
C LEU A 873 4.02 20.68 21.16
N GLU A 874 3.65 20.17 20.00
CA GLU A 874 2.74 20.88 19.08
C GLU A 874 1.31 21.01 19.67
N GLU A 875 0.51 21.92 19.12
CA GLU A 875 -0.92 22.07 19.41
C GLU A 875 -1.72 20.86 18.90
N GLU A 876 -2.75 20.40 19.62
CA GLU A 876 -3.45 19.12 19.39
C GLU A 876 -3.86 18.85 17.94
N ASN A 877 -4.34 19.88 17.23
CA ASN A 877 -4.71 19.81 15.82
C ASN A 877 -3.50 19.45 14.92
N ALA A 878 -2.36 20.10 15.16
CA ALA A 878 -1.13 19.94 14.39
C ALA A 878 -0.37 18.64 14.70
N GLN A 879 -0.60 18.01 15.86
CA GLN A 879 0.09 16.77 16.27
C GLN A 879 -0.10 15.63 15.26
N THR A 880 -1.25 15.60 14.56
CA THR A 880 -1.53 14.60 13.52
C THR A 880 -0.63 14.77 12.29
N HIS A 881 -0.45 16.00 11.80
CA HIS A 881 0.50 16.32 10.73
C HIS A 881 1.93 16.04 11.18
N ARG A 882 2.28 16.48 12.40
CA ARG A 882 3.63 16.29 12.97
C ARG A 882 4.01 14.82 13.13
N ALA A 883 3.04 13.98 13.46
CA ALA A 883 3.21 12.53 13.52
C ALA A 883 3.42 11.90 12.13
N VAL A 884 2.77 12.42 11.08
CA VAL A 884 3.05 12.03 9.69
C VAL A 884 4.45 12.48 9.28
N ASP A 885 4.84 13.73 9.56
CA ASP A 885 6.21 14.23 9.31
C ASP A 885 7.24 13.32 9.97
N ALA A 886 7.08 13.04 11.26
CA ALA A 886 7.95 12.16 12.03
C ALA A 886 8.06 10.76 11.42
N LEU A 887 6.96 10.17 10.95
CA LEU A 887 6.97 8.87 10.29
C LEU A 887 7.69 8.89 8.94
N THR A 888 7.65 10.01 8.18
CA THR A 888 8.43 10.14 6.92
C THR A 888 9.91 10.43 7.12
N LYS A 889 10.34 10.82 8.33
CA LYS A 889 11.76 11.04 8.68
C LYS A 889 12.39 9.88 9.43
N CYS A 890 11.60 9.23 10.29
CA CYS A 890 12.00 8.10 11.12
C CYS A 890 11.13 6.88 10.80
N GLU A 891 11.20 6.40 9.56
CA GLU A 891 10.48 5.19 9.16
C GLU A 891 10.88 3.99 10.05
N ASN A 892 9.91 3.45 10.77
CA ASN A 892 10.04 2.32 11.70
C ASN A 892 10.76 2.60 13.03
N ASP A 893 11.00 3.86 13.44
CA ASP A 893 11.42 4.14 14.83
C ASP A 893 10.27 3.85 15.80
N VAL A 894 10.54 2.98 16.77
CA VAL A 894 9.55 2.46 17.73
C VAL A 894 9.03 3.54 18.68
N ASN A 895 9.83 4.57 18.99
CA ASN A 895 9.41 5.68 19.84
C ASN A 895 8.36 6.56 19.13
N VAL A 896 8.51 6.76 17.82
CA VAL A 896 7.53 7.49 17.00
C VAL A 896 6.25 6.66 16.84
N ILE A 897 6.38 5.36 16.57
CA ILE A 897 5.23 4.45 16.43
C ILE A 897 4.45 4.34 17.76
N HIS A 898 5.14 4.33 18.90
CA HIS A 898 4.55 4.41 20.23
C HIS A 898 3.87 5.77 20.50
N ALA A 899 4.48 6.90 20.11
CA ALA A 899 3.85 8.22 20.22
C ALA A 899 2.57 8.32 19.36
N VAL A 900 2.61 7.81 18.13
CA VAL A 900 1.43 7.67 17.24
C VAL A 900 0.36 6.78 17.86
N ALA A 901 0.74 5.67 18.51
CA ALA A 901 -0.20 4.80 19.20
C ALA A 901 -0.87 5.50 20.40
N ARG A 902 -0.11 6.30 21.17
CA ARG A 902 -0.62 7.15 22.27
C ARG A 902 -1.54 8.25 21.76
N LEU A 903 -1.26 8.87 20.61
CA LEU A 903 -2.22 9.78 19.95
C LEU A 903 -3.53 9.05 19.61
N PHE A 904 -3.46 7.87 18.98
CA PHE A 904 -4.68 7.11 18.65
C PHE A 904 -5.45 6.62 19.89
N TRP A 905 -4.79 6.40 21.02
CA TRP A 905 -5.43 6.10 22.30
C TRP A 905 -6.15 7.33 22.87
N ARG A 906 -5.51 8.51 22.93
CA ARG A 906 -6.18 9.77 23.33
C ARG A 906 -7.38 10.08 22.43
N ASP A 907 -7.22 9.91 21.12
CA ASP A 907 -8.27 10.08 20.12
C ASP A 907 -9.39 9.00 20.20
N LYS A 908 -9.32 8.05 21.14
CA LYS A 908 -10.24 6.91 21.33
C LYS A 908 -10.40 6.00 20.09
N LYS A 909 -9.41 5.98 19.19
CA LYS A 909 -9.39 5.17 17.96
C LYS A 909 -8.87 3.75 18.27
N ILE A 910 -9.51 3.05 19.20
CA ILE A 910 -9.08 1.78 19.85
C ILE A 910 -8.51 0.77 18.83
N ALA A 911 -9.26 0.42 17.77
CA ALA A 911 -8.83 -0.56 16.77
C ALA A 911 -7.62 -0.13 15.92
N LYS A 912 -7.29 1.17 15.88
CA LYS A 912 -6.02 1.68 15.33
C LYS A 912 -4.94 1.66 16.40
N ALA A 913 -5.22 2.14 17.62
CA ALA A 913 -4.30 2.11 18.75
C ALA A 913 -3.74 0.69 19.02
N ARG A 914 -4.58 -0.34 19.12
CA ARG A 914 -4.16 -1.75 19.31
C ARG A 914 -3.20 -2.23 18.22
N LYS A 915 -3.43 -1.85 16.95
CA LYS A 915 -2.56 -2.20 15.81
C LYS A 915 -1.20 -1.48 15.87
N TRP A 916 -1.18 -0.20 16.25
CA TRP A 916 0.06 0.58 16.37
C TRP A 916 0.87 0.22 17.63
N MET A 917 0.21 -0.11 18.75
CA MET A 917 0.88 -0.67 19.93
C MET A 917 1.54 -2.02 19.63
N ASN A 918 0.81 -2.98 19.03
CA ASN A 918 1.42 -4.25 18.61
C ASN A 918 2.59 -4.00 17.63
N ARG A 919 2.47 -3.06 16.68
CA ARG A 919 3.59 -2.71 15.78
C ARG A 919 4.81 -2.17 16.52
N SER A 920 4.65 -1.32 17.54
CA SER A 920 5.81 -0.86 18.33
C SER A 920 6.51 -2.03 19.04
N VAL A 921 5.71 -2.91 19.65
CA VAL A 921 6.17 -4.10 20.38
C VAL A 921 6.85 -5.13 19.47
N THR A 922 6.39 -5.33 18.22
CA THR A 922 7.02 -6.28 17.30
C THR A 922 8.28 -5.75 16.63
N LEU A 923 8.51 -4.43 16.61
CA LEU A 923 9.72 -3.82 16.03
C LEU A 923 10.90 -3.83 17.03
N ASP A 924 10.69 -3.34 18.26
CA ASP A 924 11.66 -3.47 19.36
C ASP A 924 10.97 -4.07 20.60
N PRO A 925 10.98 -5.41 20.74
CA PRO A 925 10.60 -6.07 22.00
C PRO A 925 11.47 -5.62 23.20
N SER A 926 12.59 -4.94 22.94
CA SER A 926 13.52 -4.41 23.94
C SER A 926 13.03 -3.18 24.72
N LEU A 927 12.01 -2.46 24.22
CA LEU A 927 11.55 -1.18 24.77
C LEU A 927 10.43 -1.36 25.83
N GLY A 928 10.79 -1.32 27.11
CA GLY A 928 9.86 -1.48 28.24
C GLY A 928 8.76 -0.43 28.31
N ASP A 929 9.03 0.79 27.84
CA ASP A 929 8.04 1.89 27.83
C ASP A 929 6.85 1.59 26.89
N ALA A 930 7.09 0.87 25.77
CA ALA A 930 6.04 0.42 24.89
C ALA A 930 5.19 -0.69 25.54
N TRP A 931 5.83 -1.70 26.16
CA TRP A 931 5.13 -2.75 26.90
C TRP A 931 4.24 -2.20 28.02
N ALA A 932 4.75 -1.24 28.81
CA ALA A 932 3.98 -0.57 29.85
C ALA A 932 2.78 0.18 29.26
N SER A 933 2.97 0.98 28.19
CA SER A 933 1.83 1.65 27.54
C SER A 933 0.83 0.69 26.89
N TYR A 934 1.28 -0.47 26.43
CA TYR A 934 0.40 -1.43 25.77
C TYR A 934 -0.44 -2.20 26.80
N LEU A 935 0.14 -2.61 27.93
CA LEU A 935 -0.65 -3.20 29.01
C LEU A 935 -1.61 -2.16 29.63
N ALA A 936 -1.19 -0.91 29.83
CA ALA A 936 -2.09 0.17 30.29
C ALA A 936 -3.28 0.38 29.32
N PHE A 937 -3.04 0.35 28.01
CA PHE A 937 -4.08 0.46 26.99
C PHE A 937 -5.07 -0.71 27.03
N GLU A 938 -4.63 -1.97 27.19
CA GLU A 938 -5.57 -3.10 27.28
C GLU A 938 -6.24 -3.22 28.67
N LEU A 939 -5.61 -2.73 29.76
CA LEU A 939 -6.28 -2.60 31.07
C LEU A 939 -7.46 -1.62 31.02
N GLU A 940 -7.40 -0.60 30.15
CA GLU A 940 -8.51 0.33 29.91
C GLU A 940 -9.53 -0.16 28.86
N ASN A 941 -9.12 -0.94 27.85
CA ASN A 941 -9.90 -1.17 26.62
C ASN A 941 -9.99 -2.65 26.16
N GLY A 942 -9.40 -3.61 26.88
CA GLY A 942 -9.09 -4.96 26.38
C GLY A 942 -9.47 -6.11 27.31
N GLY A 943 -9.39 -7.33 26.75
CA GLY A 943 -9.75 -8.56 27.45
C GLY A 943 -8.63 -9.15 28.32
N GLU A 944 -9.01 -9.91 29.35
CA GLU A 944 -8.09 -10.52 30.32
C GLU A 944 -7.00 -11.39 29.64
N LYS A 945 -7.41 -12.14 28.62
CA LYS A 945 -6.53 -12.97 27.79
C LYS A 945 -5.52 -12.12 27.00
N GLU A 946 -5.93 -10.97 26.48
CA GLU A 946 -5.03 -10.06 25.76
C GLU A 946 -3.95 -9.51 26.71
N CYS A 947 -4.32 -9.16 27.94
CA CYS A 947 -3.39 -8.73 29.00
C CYS A 947 -2.40 -9.84 29.40
N ILE A 948 -2.88 -11.07 29.62
CA ILE A 948 -2.03 -12.22 29.95
C ILE A 948 -1.07 -12.54 28.78
N ASP A 949 -1.53 -12.50 27.53
CA ASP A 949 -0.69 -12.67 26.35
C ASP A 949 0.35 -11.56 26.18
N ILE A 950 0.08 -10.34 26.64
CA ILE A 950 1.07 -9.25 26.67
C ILE A 950 2.13 -9.51 27.74
N ILE A 951 1.72 -9.92 28.95
CA ILE A 951 2.64 -10.26 30.04
C ILE A 951 3.57 -11.42 29.63
N ASN A 952 3.01 -12.48 29.03
CA ASN A 952 3.75 -13.62 28.52
C ASN A 952 4.73 -13.22 27.40
N ARG A 953 4.29 -12.43 26.41
CA ARG A 953 5.18 -11.94 25.35
C ARG A 953 6.28 -11.00 25.89
N CYS A 954 5.97 -10.17 26.89
CA CYS A 954 6.96 -9.34 27.58
C CYS A 954 7.98 -10.17 28.38
N ALA A 955 7.54 -11.25 29.03
CA ALA A 955 8.39 -12.16 29.79
C ALA A 955 9.40 -12.91 28.90
N LEU A 956 8.99 -13.26 27.67
CA LEU A 956 9.86 -13.79 26.63
C LEU A 956 10.83 -12.72 26.07
N ALA A 957 10.36 -11.47 25.90
CA ALA A 957 11.14 -10.38 25.30
C ALA A 957 12.24 -9.79 26.19
N GLN A 958 12.05 -9.80 27.52
CA GLN A 958 13.00 -9.29 28.53
C GLN A 958 13.49 -7.84 28.27
N PRO A 959 12.58 -6.84 28.24
CA PRO A 959 12.92 -5.46 27.92
C PRO A 959 14.00 -4.83 28.83
N ASN A 960 14.85 -4.02 28.21
CA ASN A 960 16.02 -3.38 28.84
C ASN A 960 16.22 -1.90 28.46
N ARG A 961 15.46 -1.40 27.47
CA ARG A 961 15.43 0.00 27.01
C ARG A 961 14.12 0.68 27.40
N GLY A 962 14.07 2.00 27.22
CA GLY A 962 12.99 2.87 27.69
C GLY A 962 13.47 3.79 28.80
N LEU A 963 13.07 5.06 28.77
CA LEU A 963 13.50 6.09 29.70
C LEU A 963 12.80 5.94 31.05
N ALA A 964 11.49 5.62 31.03
CA ALA A 964 10.74 5.31 32.24
C ALA A 964 11.16 3.95 32.82
N TRP A 965 11.23 2.92 31.97
CA TRP A 965 11.69 1.58 32.31
C TRP A 965 13.06 1.60 32.99
N ASN A 966 14.03 2.35 32.44
CA ASN A 966 15.34 2.49 33.05
C ASN A 966 15.34 3.32 34.35
N LYS A 967 14.36 4.20 34.58
CA LYS A 967 14.28 5.01 35.81
C LYS A 967 13.71 4.21 36.98
N THR A 968 12.74 3.33 36.74
CA THR A 968 12.15 2.46 37.78
C THR A 968 13.01 1.24 38.03
N THR A 969 13.41 0.48 36.99
CA THR A 969 14.21 -0.76 37.15
C THR A 969 15.61 -0.53 37.73
N LYS A 970 16.11 0.71 37.76
CA LYS A 970 17.38 1.07 38.42
C LYS A 970 17.24 1.46 39.89
N GLN A 971 16.04 1.60 40.44
CA GLN A 971 15.85 1.80 41.88
C GLN A 971 16.17 0.51 42.64
N VAL A 972 16.91 0.62 43.74
CA VAL A 972 17.39 -0.55 44.52
C VAL A 972 16.25 -1.48 44.94
N ARG A 973 15.11 -0.90 45.38
CA ARG A 973 13.88 -1.62 45.75
C ARG A 973 13.33 -2.53 44.65
N CYS A 974 13.59 -2.19 43.38
CA CYS A 974 13.06 -2.90 42.23
C CYS A 974 14.03 -3.94 41.65
N TRP A 975 15.24 -4.12 42.20
CA TRP A 975 16.25 -5.02 41.59
C TRP A 975 15.94 -6.51 41.75
N SER A 976 15.50 -6.93 42.94
CA SER A 976 15.15 -8.31 43.27
C SER A 976 13.79 -8.77 42.72
N LEU A 977 12.91 -7.84 42.35
CA LEU A 977 11.58 -8.13 41.82
C LEU A 977 11.62 -8.94 40.51
N SER A 978 10.58 -9.73 40.24
CA SER A 978 10.43 -10.44 38.97
C SER A 978 10.23 -9.47 37.79
N LEU A 979 10.39 -9.94 36.55
CA LEU A 979 10.20 -9.08 35.37
C LEU A 979 8.76 -8.54 35.23
N PRO A 980 7.69 -9.33 35.49
CA PRO A 980 6.33 -8.80 35.51
C PRO A 980 6.08 -7.83 36.69
N GLN A 981 6.62 -8.08 37.89
CA GLN A 981 6.57 -7.12 39.01
C GLN A 981 7.28 -5.80 38.70
N LYS A 982 8.41 -5.85 37.97
CA LYS A 982 9.09 -4.65 37.45
C LYS A 982 8.20 -3.87 36.49
N LEU A 983 7.36 -4.54 35.70
CA LEU A 983 6.39 -3.89 34.83
C LEU A 983 5.25 -3.23 35.62
N CYS A 984 4.77 -3.81 36.73
CA CYS A 984 3.86 -3.13 37.67
C CYS A 984 4.44 -1.79 38.15
N ALA A 985 5.67 -1.81 38.67
CA ALA A 985 6.34 -0.59 39.16
C ALA A 985 6.57 0.46 38.06
N VAL A 986 6.58 0.07 36.78
CA VAL A 986 6.62 1.00 35.63
C VAL A 986 5.23 1.57 35.33
N LEU A 987 4.17 0.75 35.41
CA LEU A 987 2.78 1.20 35.28
C LEU A 987 2.41 2.19 36.39
N GLU A 988 2.71 1.88 37.65
CA GLU A 988 2.48 2.76 38.81
C GLU A 988 3.16 4.13 38.63
N TYR A 989 4.36 4.15 38.05
CA TYR A 989 5.12 5.38 37.81
C TYR A 989 4.63 6.18 36.59
N MET A 990 4.13 5.51 35.53
CA MET A 990 3.76 6.15 34.25
C MET A 990 2.27 6.49 34.14
N TYR A 991 1.40 5.61 34.62
CA TYR A 991 -0.05 5.68 34.51
C TYR A 991 -0.70 5.30 35.86
N PRO A 992 -0.43 6.07 36.93
CA PRO A 992 -1.01 5.78 38.25
C PRO A 992 -2.53 5.68 38.20
N ASP A 993 -3.19 6.46 37.34
CA ASP A 993 -4.65 6.52 37.26
C ASP A 993 -5.29 5.35 36.50
N ALA A 994 -4.50 4.60 35.72
CA ALA A 994 -4.93 3.34 35.12
C ALA A 994 -5.03 2.20 36.15
N LEU A 995 -4.30 2.32 37.27
CA LEU A 995 -4.40 1.42 38.42
C LEU A 995 -5.35 1.96 39.50
N LYS A 996 -5.34 3.27 39.76
CA LYS A 996 -6.21 3.95 40.77
C LYS A 996 -7.67 4.13 40.35
N ARG A 997 -8.25 3.28 39.50
CA ARG A 997 -9.71 3.26 39.27
C ARG A 997 -10.51 2.62 40.41
N GLU A 998 -9.87 2.35 41.54
CA GLU A 998 -10.49 2.22 42.86
C GLU A 998 -10.94 3.60 43.40
N GLY A 999 -12.00 4.18 42.84
CA GLY A 999 -12.49 5.50 43.24
C GLY A 999 -13.93 5.80 42.82
N ILE A 1000 -14.85 5.80 43.77
CA ILE A 1000 -16.29 6.05 43.55
C ILE A 1000 -16.57 7.55 43.44
N SER A 1001 -17.28 7.98 42.39
CA SER A 1001 -18.09 9.19 42.42
C SER A 1001 -19.40 8.98 41.66
N ASN A 1002 -20.51 9.12 42.37
CA ASN A 1002 -21.91 9.02 41.93
C ASN A 1002 -22.18 9.04 40.41
N ASP A 1003 -22.59 7.90 39.86
CA ASP A 1003 -23.74 7.87 38.97
C ASP A 1003 -24.52 6.55 39.10
N ARG A 1004 -25.77 6.62 39.56
CA ARG A 1004 -26.63 5.44 39.79
C ARG A 1004 -27.49 5.18 38.55
N ASN A 1005 -26.91 4.69 37.44
CA ASN A 1005 -27.63 3.92 36.40
C ASN A 1005 -26.72 3.41 35.24
N SER A 1006 -25.88 2.40 35.48
CA SER A 1006 -25.39 1.51 34.41
C SER A 1006 -24.97 0.14 34.96
N SER A 1007 -25.62 -0.93 34.52
CA SER A 1007 -25.51 -2.27 35.12
C SER A 1007 -24.39 -3.13 34.53
N ILE A 1008 -23.18 -3.05 35.08
CA ILE A 1008 -22.07 -4.00 34.83
C ILE A 1008 -21.46 -4.42 36.19
N PRO A 1009 -21.19 -5.71 36.45
CA PRO A 1009 -20.82 -6.18 37.78
C PRO A 1009 -19.38 -5.82 38.18
N VAL A 1010 -19.24 -4.86 39.10
CA VAL A 1010 -17.97 -4.38 39.70
C VAL A 1010 -17.06 -5.52 40.19
N ILE A 1011 -17.65 -6.61 40.71
CA ILE A 1011 -16.93 -7.81 41.18
C ILE A 1011 -16.04 -8.40 40.08
N CYS A 1012 -16.49 -8.40 38.82
CA CYS A 1012 -15.72 -8.94 37.69
C CYS A 1012 -14.45 -8.12 37.42
N TRP A 1013 -14.50 -6.80 37.59
CA TRP A 1013 -13.32 -5.94 37.39
C TRP A 1013 -12.27 -6.12 38.51
N ILE A 1014 -12.71 -6.30 39.75
CA ILE A 1014 -11.80 -6.62 40.87
C ILE A 1014 -11.15 -7.99 40.67
N CYS A 1015 -11.90 -9.01 40.24
CA CYS A 1015 -11.34 -10.32 39.90
C CYS A 1015 -10.37 -10.24 38.71
N TYR A 1016 -10.70 -9.48 37.65
CA TYR A 1016 -9.82 -9.25 36.50
C TYR A 1016 -8.49 -8.62 36.93
N VAL A 1017 -8.53 -7.55 37.74
CA VAL A 1017 -7.32 -6.91 38.27
C VAL A 1017 -6.54 -7.87 39.18
N ALA A 1018 -7.22 -8.67 40.01
CA ALA A 1018 -6.57 -9.67 40.86
C ALA A 1018 -5.89 -10.80 40.08
N VAL A 1019 -6.50 -11.34 39.02
CA VAL A 1019 -5.91 -12.40 38.18
C VAL A 1019 -4.74 -11.84 37.35
N VAL A 1020 -4.88 -10.64 36.79
CA VAL A 1020 -3.77 -9.95 36.12
C VAL A 1020 -2.64 -9.65 37.11
N LEU A 1021 -2.95 -9.24 38.35
CA LEU A 1021 -1.95 -9.10 39.42
C LEU A 1021 -1.31 -10.44 39.79
N ASP A 1022 -2.03 -11.55 39.90
CA ASP A 1022 -1.43 -12.86 40.21
C ASP A 1022 -0.58 -13.43 39.06
N ALA A 1023 -0.92 -13.12 37.81
CA ALA A 1023 -0.05 -13.33 36.65
C ALA A 1023 1.22 -12.44 36.73
N LEU A 1024 1.07 -11.17 37.13
CA LEU A 1024 2.19 -10.24 37.34
C LEU A 1024 3.05 -10.59 38.59
N HIS A 1025 2.49 -11.29 39.58
CA HIS A 1025 3.24 -11.87 40.69
C HIS A 1025 3.86 -13.24 40.35
N GLY A 1026 3.46 -13.86 39.23
CA GLY A 1026 4.04 -15.11 38.71
C GLY A 1026 3.42 -16.40 39.26
N LYS A 1027 2.19 -16.36 39.81
CA LYS A 1027 1.54 -17.55 40.41
C LYS A 1027 0.89 -18.49 39.39
N LEU A 1028 0.57 -18.01 38.18
CA LEU A 1028 -0.15 -18.78 37.16
C LEU A 1028 0.81 -19.48 36.18
N GLN A 1029 1.55 -20.48 36.65
CA GLN A 1029 2.34 -21.33 35.76
C GLN A 1029 2.59 -22.78 36.25
N ASP A 1030 1.55 -23.44 36.76
CA ASP A 1030 1.45 -24.91 36.75
C ASP A 1030 -0.03 -25.33 36.64
N ASP A 1031 -0.46 -25.74 35.44
CA ASP A 1031 -1.48 -26.80 35.20
C ASP A 1031 -1.77 -27.00 33.69
N GLN A 1032 -0.81 -27.58 32.96
CA GLN A 1032 -1.08 -28.31 31.70
C GLN A 1032 -0.16 -29.53 31.56
N SER A 1033 -0.13 -30.40 32.58
CA SER A 1033 0.60 -31.67 32.51
C SER A 1033 0.05 -32.75 33.44
N VAL A 1034 -1.21 -33.15 33.27
CA VAL A 1034 -1.76 -34.39 33.84
C VAL A 1034 -2.41 -35.22 32.72
N GLY A 1035 -1.81 -36.39 32.43
CA GLY A 1035 -2.45 -37.43 31.63
C GLY A 1035 -3.40 -38.29 32.47
N PRO A 1036 -4.38 -38.99 31.87
CA PRO A 1036 -5.42 -39.67 32.63
C PRO A 1036 -4.90 -40.95 33.33
N THR A 1037 -5.21 -41.07 34.63
CA THR A 1037 -5.20 -42.32 35.39
C THR A 1037 -6.38 -42.33 36.35
N ASP A 1038 -7.11 -43.45 36.42
CA ASP A 1038 -8.46 -43.53 36.97
C ASP A 1038 -8.55 -43.56 38.51
N PRO A 1039 -9.67 -43.08 39.10
CA PRO A 1039 -10.08 -43.41 40.46
C PRO A 1039 -11.27 -44.39 40.48
N ALA A 1040 -11.15 -45.48 41.23
CA ALA A 1040 -12.26 -46.36 41.59
C ALA A 1040 -12.27 -46.63 43.11
N THR A 1041 -13.46 -46.95 43.66
CA THR A 1041 -13.73 -47.30 45.09
C THR A 1041 -13.56 -46.17 46.13
N SER A 1042 -14.36 -46.05 47.20
CA SER A 1042 -15.68 -46.65 47.55
C SER A 1042 -16.32 -46.01 48.82
N VAL A 1043 -17.65 -46.14 48.98
CA VAL A 1043 -18.46 -46.10 50.25
C VAL A 1043 -18.56 -44.75 51.03
N VAL A 1044 -19.70 -44.07 51.30
CA VAL A 1044 -21.06 -44.40 51.89
C VAL A 1044 -21.00 -44.51 53.45
N PRO A 1045 -21.96 -44.06 54.34
CA PRO A 1045 -23.41 -43.73 54.17
C PRO A 1045 -24.09 -42.53 54.97
N ARG A 1046 -25.26 -42.06 54.46
CA ARG A 1046 -26.55 -41.67 55.18
C ARG A 1046 -26.59 -40.47 56.19
N PRO A 1047 -27.78 -39.99 56.67
CA PRO A 1047 -29.19 -40.45 56.55
C PRO A 1047 -30.25 -39.45 55.97
N VAL A 1048 -31.55 -39.72 56.17
CA VAL A 1048 -32.78 -39.08 55.57
C VAL A 1048 -33.78 -38.62 56.69
N PRO A 1049 -34.83 -37.78 56.48
CA PRO A 1049 -36.13 -38.08 55.81
C PRO A 1049 -36.59 -37.02 54.75
N SER A 1050 -37.42 -37.29 53.72
CA SER A 1050 -38.91 -37.41 53.61
C SER A 1050 -39.70 -36.07 53.82
N SER A 1051 -40.83 -35.75 53.14
CA SER A 1051 -41.85 -36.59 52.47
C SER A 1051 -42.63 -35.95 51.26
N LYS A 1052 -43.43 -36.81 50.61
CA LYS A 1052 -44.36 -36.78 49.43
C LYS A 1052 -45.69 -35.98 49.60
N PRO A 1053 -46.70 -35.96 48.65
CA PRO A 1053 -46.74 -36.12 47.17
C PRO A 1053 -47.83 -35.31 46.36
N THR A 1054 -47.75 -35.37 45.01
CA THR A 1054 -48.77 -35.43 43.92
C THR A 1054 -50.26 -34.95 44.02
N SER A 1055 -50.73 -34.41 42.87
CA SER A 1055 -52.02 -34.67 42.14
C SER A 1055 -53.16 -33.62 42.15
N GLY A 1056 -53.96 -33.61 41.07
CA GLY A 1056 -55.23 -32.85 40.92
C GLY A 1056 -55.18 -31.58 40.03
N ARG A 1057 -56.24 -31.23 39.26
CA ARG A 1057 -56.74 -31.80 37.97
C ARG A 1057 -57.86 -30.88 37.40
N SER A 1058 -57.91 -30.70 36.06
CA SER A 1058 -59.07 -30.28 35.21
C SER A 1058 -59.68 -28.85 35.31
N GLY A 1059 -60.24 -28.38 34.17
CA GLY A 1059 -60.92 -27.09 33.95
C GLY A 1059 -60.10 -26.14 33.06
N GLN A 1060 -60.15 -26.10 31.72
CA GLN A 1060 -61.30 -26.07 30.79
C GLN A 1060 -62.31 -24.97 31.19
N SER A 1061 -62.67 -24.00 30.35
CA SER A 1061 -62.62 -23.87 28.87
C SER A 1061 -62.48 -22.37 28.45
N ASP A 1062 -62.39 -21.92 27.19
CA ASP A 1062 -62.60 -22.55 25.87
C ASP A 1062 -61.86 -21.79 24.72
N LYS A 1063 -61.39 -22.50 23.68
CA LYS A 1063 -61.39 -22.21 22.20
C LYS A 1063 -60.94 -20.83 21.64
N SER A 1064 -60.41 -20.68 20.41
CA SER A 1064 -60.10 -21.54 19.24
C SER A 1064 -59.26 -20.72 18.21
N ASP A 1065 -58.58 -21.25 17.17
CA ASP A 1065 -58.13 -22.61 16.80
C ASP A 1065 -57.01 -22.56 15.73
N ASN A 1066 -56.49 -23.75 15.37
CA ASN A 1066 -55.56 -24.09 14.26
C ASN A 1066 -54.06 -23.77 14.49
N ALA A 1067 -53.11 -24.72 14.60
CA ALA A 1067 -52.78 -25.97 13.85
C ALA A 1067 -51.63 -25.73 12.84
N THR A 1068 -50.68 -26.62 12.55
CA THR A 1068 -50.18 -27.96 13.01
C THR A 1068 -48.78 -28.15 12.36
N LYS A 1069 -47.83 -29.06 12.67
CA LYS A 1069 -47.49 -30.15 13.64
C LYS A 1069 -45.96 -30.41 13.45
N ASP A 1070 -45.19 -31.20 14.21
CA ASP A 1070 -45.31 -32.04 15.42
C ASP A 1070 -43.90 -32.14 16.08
N GLN A 1071 -43.80 -32.71 17.30
CA GLN A 1071 -42.52 -33.08 17.97
C GLN A 1071 -42.32 -34.63 17.93
N PRO A 1072 -41.61 -35.33 18.84
CA PRO A 1072 -40.44 -35.02 19.71
C PRO A 1072 -39.34 -36.12 19.64
N ALA A 1073 -38.25 -36.00 20.44
CA ALA A 1073 -37.61 -37.13 21.14
C ALA A 1073 -36.55 -36.67 22.18
N HIS A 1074 -36.24 -37.52 23.16
CA HIS A 1074 -35.24 -37.29 24.22
C HIS A 1074 -33.97 -38.17 24.05
N SER A 1075 -33.06 -38.05 25.02
CA SER A 1075 -31.65 -38.48 25.00
C SER A 1075 -31.35 -39.97 25.26
N THR A 1076 -30.09 -40.34 24.96
CA THR A 1076 -29.24 -41.39 25.57
C THR A 1076 -29.61 -42.88 25.45
N SER A 1077 -28.77 -43.65 24.72
CA SER A 1077 -27.91 -44.69 25.34
C SER A 1077 -26.81 -45.28 24.42
N GLN A 1078 -25.65 -45.58 25.04
CA GLN A 1078 -24.63 -46.62 24.76
C GLN A 1078 -24.07 -46.92 23.34
N ALA A 1079 -22.80 -46.52 23.17
CA ALA A 1079 -21.60 -47.40 23.04
C ALA A 1079 -21.05 -47.91 21.67
N HIS A 1080 -19.70 -47.87 21.60
CA HIS A 1080 -18.74 -48.53 20.69
C HIS A 1080 -18.71 -48.19 19.19
N GLY A 1081 -17.50 -48.04 18.62
CA GLY A 1081 -17.27 -48.02 17.16
C GLY A 1081 -16.20 -47.04 16.66
N SER A 1082 -14.96 -47.51 16.54
CA SER A 1082 -13.74 -46.86 16.03
C SER A 1082 -13.76 -46.18 14.64
N SER A 1083 -12.71 -45.37 14.39
CA SER A 1083 -11.99 -45.11 13.11
C SER A 1083 -12.28 -43.87 12.22
N GLU A 1084 -11.21 -43.08 12.02
CA GLU A 1084 -10.72 -42.45 10.78
C GLU A 1084 -11.38 -41.21 10.09
N ALA A 1085 -10.60 -40.66 9.13
CA ALA A 1085 -10.92 -39.72 8.03
C ALA A 1085 -11.12 -38.18 8.27
N GLN A 1086 -10.04 -37.43 8.00
CA GLN A 1086 -9.92 -36.22 7.14
C GLN A 1086 -11.13 -35.28 6.86
N GLY A 1087 -10.95 -33.96 7.02
CA GLY A 1087 -12.03 -32.96 6.75
C GLY A 1087 -11.61 -31.52 6.38
N ARG A 1088 -10.90 -31.34 5.26
CA ARG A 1088 -10.66 -30.09 4.47
C ARG A 1088 -11.13 -28.72 5.01
N GLY A 1089 -10.18 -27.77 5.12
CA GLY A 1089 -10.44 -26.32 4.97
C GLY A 1089 -9.69 -25.75 3.77
N LYS A 1090 -10.34 -24.91 2.95
CA LYS A 1090 -9.72 -24.11 1.87
C LYS A 1090 -9.75 -22.62 2.22
N PRO A 1091 -8.80 -21.83 1.70
CA PRO A 1091 -9.09 -20.50 1.18
C PRO A 1091 -8.78 -20.39 -0.33
N GLU A 1092 -9.30 -19.33 -0.95
CA GLU A 1092 -9.10 -18.99 -2.37
C GLU A 1092 -7.74 -18.30 -2.62
N VAL A 1093 -7.29 -18.28 -3.89
CA VAL A 1093 -6.10 -17.54 -4.34
C VAL A 1093 -6.36 -16.93 -5.72
N ASP A 1094 -6.27 -15.60 -5.80
CA ASP A 1094 -6.34 -14.82 -7.04
C ASP A 1094 -5.01 -14.83 -7.83
N PRO A 1095 -5.03 -14.54 -9.15
CA PRO A 1095 -3.88 -14.73 -10.04
C PRO A 1095 -2.82 -13.61 -9.97
N PRO A 1096 -1.52 -13.93 -10.11
CA PRO A 1096 -0.42 -12.95 -10.10
C PRO A 1096 -0.13 -12.32 -11.48
N PRO A 1097 0.42 -11.08 -11.53
CA PRO A 1097 0.77 -10.39 -12.77
C PRO A 1097 2.11 -10.84 -13.39
N ALA A 1098 2.19 -10.81 -14.72
CA ALA A 1098 3.34 -11.30 -15.48
C ALA A 1098 4.50 -10.28 -15.62
N LYS A 1099 5.74 -10.79 -15.71
CA LYS A 1099 6.94 -10.05 -16.18
C LYS A 1099 7.46 -10.67 -17.48
N ARG A 1100 7.94 -9.84 -18.41
CA ARG A 1100 8.56 -10.30 -19.67
C ARG A 1100 10.01 -10.77 -19.45
N PRO A 1101 10.51 -11.73 -20.26
CA PRO A 1101 11.87 -12.25 -20.13
C PRO A 1101 12.94 -11.31 -20.74
N ARG A 1102 14.21 -11.52 -20.33
CA ARG A 1102 15.39 -11.17 -21.11
C ARG A 1102 15.96 -12.45 -21.72
N SER A 1103 16.27 -12.43 -23.02
CA SER A 1103 16.97 -13.52 -23.73
C SER A 1103 18.46 -13.21 -23.85
N ALA A 1104 19.32 -14.21 -23.66
CA ALA A 1104 20.76 -14.11 -23.88
C ALA A 1104 21.34 -15.46 -24.35
N ALA A 1105 21.80 -15.49 -25.60
CA ALA A 1105 22.53 -16.56 -26.30
C ALA A 1105 22.94 -15.97 -27.68
N ALA A 1106 24.09 -16.25 -28.28
CA ALA A 1106 25.31 -16.95 -27.83
C ALA A 1106 26.52 -16.45 -28.66
N GLU A 1107 27.72 -16.99 -28.40
CA GLU A 1107 28.87 -17.09 -29.36
C GLU A 1107 29.54 -15.78 -29.87
N GLU A 1108 30.85 -15.71 -30.15
CA GLU A 1108 31.99 -16.62 -29.85
C GLU A 1108 33.37 -15.89 -29.88
N SER A 1109 34.42 -16.57 -29.39
CA SER A 1109 35.86 -16.39 -29.71
C SER A 1109 36.67 -15.17 -29.21
N GLY A 1110 37.93 -15.41 -28.78
CA GLY A 1110 39.04 -14.76 -29.52
C GLY A 1110 40.16 -13.93 -28.87
N GLY A 1111 40.66 -14.18 -27.65
CA GLY A 1111 41.95 -13.61 -27.15
C GLY A 1111 41.96 -12.10 -26.81
N SER A 1112 43.06 -11.44 -26.41
CA SER A 1112 44.40 -11.92 -25.99
C SER A 1112 45.19 -10.79 -25.25
N THR A 1113 46.19 -11.17 -24.44
CA THR A 1113 47.35 -10.37 -23.97
C THR A 1113 47.18 -9.02 -23.22
N ARG A 1114 47.72 -9.01 -21.97
CA ARG A 1114 48.51 -7.95 -21.30
C ARG A 1114 47.78 -6.64 -20.89
N GLN A 1115 48.13 -5.98 -19.79
CA GLN A 1115 49.16 -6.26 -18.74
C GLN A 1115 48.51 -6.66 -17.41
#